data_AF-A0A5A8EI21-F1
#
_entry.id   AF-A0A5A8EI21-F1
#
_cell.length_a   1.000
_cell.length_b   1.000
_cell.length_c   1.000
_cell.angle_alpha   90.00
_cell.angle_beta   90.00
_cell.angle_gamma   90.00
#
_symmetry.space_group_name_H-M   'P 1'
#
loop_
_entity.id
_entity.type
_entity.pdbx_description
1 polymer ?
#
loop_
_entity_poly.entity_id
_entity_poly.type
_entity_poly.pdbx_seq_one_letter_code
_entity_poly.pdbx_strand_id
1 'polypeptide(L)'
;MPRHDDSHEVREGLLAAERGDGRPSPAFVESEFVRVGSRDAVARNRTCAEKCTGTLIGLVIAVGIAAALGIAAAVDSTASLEGWQIALGAALALVSLVAVPCLYTPGLPKETAFPKATPVALTGATRVGQTLPYRSTRVDTLSTTKRYAAGTATTLREMWDLTSAAHAGCSAFGRREEVDRYVTTKRQRTDDGEVVKKFRRVVLRNEFSFLTYAQANARIVKLARGVESLLQAHHSAGAAGSDPRHAAIFAATRVEWQLSAQACFRAGVPLATVYNTLGKDGLAYAVNLTEATVLFVEGATLAMVADVANGGAVVQAGSPDESEMDLSCVKCVVLLDEPHSPDVDAKKLDALRTRSDARGGPMQVVSLAELEEIGDKPSAPEPPAPSPEDTAVIMFTSGSTGLPKGVVVLHRNLVACAVGLGDSLPNLCSDDIWLAYLPSSHILELAAELCFVSAGGALGYGSPFTLTSGSPSIPQPGDVDESGRPREADVVGDAVALRPTIIACVPAVVARIRKGVMGTVNSTTGLRKWLATYALKTSTAAFSAGKSTPFLDGLVFDGIRTKVLGGNVRAIASGGGPLSADAQVWMNVVMQCPMRQGYGLTETCGGGTLQWMDDRSTARVGPPILSNDIKLVDWEEGGYVSSGATPQGEICICGGNVTAGYYREPEKTAESFVEEADGRIWFRTGDVGQFDPDGVLRIIDRKKDLVKLERGEYISLGKMESVFSGVEGVANIVCYGNSSKMDSVAVVIVDEAGLPEAVRRGSERSYIGDREVAAHIKSMIAAKAREAKFANKGEIPAHVFIGGSTAWLPASGLVTASMKLQRKKVDRYYDAAYKFLYGDGPDPSAALAAAAPAHV
;
A
#
# COMPACT_ATOMS: atom_id res chain seq x y z
N MET A 1 46.22 -26.01 -16.20
CA MET A 1 46.63 -27.12 -15.30
C MET A 1 47.43 -26.53 -14.14
N PRO A 2 47.29 -27.04 -12.91
CA PRO A 2 46.80 -28.37 -12.55
C PRO A 2 45.32 -28.42 -12.20
N ARG A 3 44.76 -29.62 -12.38
CA ARG A 3 43.42 -30.08 -12.03
C ARG A 3 43.47 -30.65 -10.61
N HIS A 4 42.44 -30.40 -9.81
CA HIS A 4 42.04 -31.31 -8.73
C HIS A 4 40.57 -31.69 -8.96
N ASP A 5 40.32 -32.99 -8.84
CA ASP A 5 39.18 -33.74 -9.32
C ASP A 5 38.50 -34.36 -8.11
N ASP A 6 37.42 -33.72 -7.63
CA ASP A 6 36.61 -34.19 -6.50
C ASP A 6 35.20 -34.58 -6.99
N SER A 7 35.13 -35.33 -8.09
CA SER A 7 33.85 -35.73 -8.71
C SER A 7 33.49 -37.21 -8.53
N HIS A 8 34.26 -37.98 -7.74
CA HIS A 8 34.10 -39.43 -7.67
C HIS A 8 33.57 -40.04 -6.35
N GLU A 9 33.45 -39.30 -5.24
CA GLU A 9 32.92 -39.85 -3.98
C GLU A 9 31.42 -39.61 -3.73
N VAL A 10 30.77 -38.74 -4.51
CA VAL A 10 29.32 -38.44 -4.32
C VAL A 10 28.41 -39.50 -4.96
N ARG A 11 28.95 -40.37 -5.82
CA ARG A 11 28.14 -41.28 -6.64
C ARG A 11 27.89 -42.67 -6.04
N GLU A 12 28.58 -43.05 -4.97
CA GLU A 12 28.38 -44.36 -4.32
C GLU A 12 27.46 -44.33 -3.09
N GLY A 13 27.19 -43.16 -2.50
CA GLY A 13 26.28 -43.04 -1.34
C GLY A 13 24.79 -43.09 -1.68
N LEU A 14 24.41 -42.79 -2.93
CA LEU A 14 23.00 -42.72 -3.35
C LEU A 14 22.36 -44.06 -3.76
N LEU A 15 23.16 -45.13 -3.90
CA LEU A 15 22.68 -46.43 -4.39
C LEU A 15 22.41 -47.46 -3.27
N ALA A 16 22.64 -47.13 -2.00
CA ALA A 16 22.43 -48.05 -0.88
C ALA A 16 21.09 -47.87 -0.13
N ALA A 17 20.27 -46.86 -0.46
CA ALA A 17 19.01 -46.58 0.22
C ALA A 17 17.77 -47.29 -0.38
N GLU A 18 17.94 -48.09 -1.43
CA GLU A 18 16.86 -48.82 -2.11
C GLU A 18 16.66 -50.29 -1.64
N ARG A 19 17.11 -50.65 -0.45
CA ARG A 19 16.76 -51.95 0.15
C ARG A 19 16.20 -51.74 1.55
N GLY A 20 14.88 -51.93 1.65
CA GLY A 20 14.13 -51.74 2.88
C GLY A 20 14.61 -52.65 4.02
N ASP A 21 14.63 -52.09 5.21
CA ASP A 21 13.94 -52.62 6.39
C ASP A 21 14.10 -51.65 7.59
N GLY A 22 12.99 -51.40 8.29
CA GLY A 22 12.97 -51.14 9.74
C GLY A 22 13.44 -49.78 10.30
N ARG A 23 12.48 -48.85 10.48
CA ARG A 23 12.39 -47.74 11.48
C ARG A 23 13.56 -46.73 11.59
N PRO A 24 13.34 -45.41 11.38
CA PRO A 24 14.36 -44.40 11.68
C PRO A 24 14.34 -43.96 13.15
N SER A 25 15.53 -43.78 13.73
CA SER A 25 15.77 -43.17 15.04
C SER A 25 15.76 -41.63 14.95
N PRO A 26 15.53 -40.89 16.07
CA PRO A 26 15.19 -39.46 16.04
C PRO A 26 16.39 -38.50 15.92
N ALA A 27 17.48 -38.90 15.25
CA ALA A 27 18.73 -38.12 15.27
C ALA A 27 19.28 -37.74 13.87
N PHE A 28 18.48 -37.86 12.80
CA PHE A 28 18.91 -37.54 11.43
C PHE A 28 18.06 -36.48 10.71
N VAL A 29 17.40 -35.60 11.48
CA VAL A 29 16.65 -34.44 10.96
C VAL A 29 17.16 -33.17 11.65
N GLU A 30 18.47 -32.92 11.63
CA GLU A 30 19.01 -31.63 12.12
C GLU A 30 20.47 -31.37 11.71
N SER A 31 20.84 -31.54 10.44
CA SER A 31 22.07 -30.91 9.94
C SER A 31 22.11 -30.89 8.42
N GLU A 32 22.48 -29.74 7.86
CA GLU A 32 22.66 -29.43 6.43
C GLU A 32 21.49 -28.80 5.67
N PHE A 33 20.82 -27.80 6.24
CA PHE A 33 20.29 -26.65 5.49
C PHE A 33 20.23 -25.36 6.35
N VAL A 34 21.17 -25.19 7.27
CA VAL A 34 21.31 -23.96 8.09
C VAL A 34 22.79 -23.65 8.32
N ARG A 35 23.45 -23.07 7.31
CA ARG A 35 24.67 -22.27 7.50
C ARG A 35 24.72 -21.09 6.54
N VAL A 36 23.65 -20.29 6.52
CA VAL A 36 23.76 -18.86 6.18
C VAL A 36 22.92 -18.11 7.21
N GLY A 37 23.60 -17.47 8.17
CA GLY A 37 22.97 -16.55 9.13
C GLY A 37 22.55 -17.15 10.48
N SER A 38 23.43 -17.86 11.20
CA SER A 38 23.22 -18.04 12.63
C SER A 38 23.52 -16.72 13.38
N ARG A 39 22.71 -16.40 14.41
CA ARG A 39 22.92 -15.25 15.33
C ARG A 39 24.36 -15.17 15.84
N ASP A 40 25.04 -16.31 16.00
CA ASP A 40 26.42 -16.41 16.45
C ASP A 40 27.46 -15.98 15.42
N ALA A 41 27.21 -16.19 14.13
CA ALA A 41 28.09 -15.72 13.06
C ALA A 41 27.97 -14.19 12.89
N VAL A 42 26.76 -13.65 13.03
CA VAL A 42 26.51 -12.21 13.04
C VAL A 42 27.11 -11.56 14.30
N ALA A 43 26.94 -12.15 15.48
CA ALA A 43 27.52 -11.63 16.72
C ALA A 43 29.06 -11.68 16.75
N ARG A 44 29.68 -12.73 16.21
CA ARG A 44 31.14 -12.84 16.06
C ARG A 44 31.71 -11.87 15.03
N ASN A 45 31.02 -11.66 13.91
CA ASN A 45 31.42 -10.63 12.94
C ASN A 45 31.21 -9.21 13.48
N ARG A 46 30.17 -8.98 14.29
CA ARG A 46 29.91 -7.69 14.95
C ARG A 46 31.00 -7.34 15.96
N THR A 47 31.42 -8.29 16.80
CA THR A 47 32.50 -8.08 17.79
C THR A 47 33.88 -7.92 17.16
N CYS A 48 34.17 -8.60 16.05
CA CYS A 48 35.42 -8.43 15.30
C CYS A 48 35.45 -7.08 14.55
N ALA A 49 34.32 -6.69 13.96
CA ALA A 49 34.13 -5.37 13.36
C ALA A 49 34.22 -4.27 14.42
N GLU A 50 33.59 -4.40 15.59
CA GLU A 50 33.66 -3.43 16.69
C GLU A 50 35.08 -3.24 17.22
N LYS A 51 35.89 -4.30 17.33
CA LYS A 51 37.31 -4.20 17.75
C LYS A 51 38.20 -3.56 16.69
N CYS A 52 38.02 -3.88 15.40
CA CYS A 52 38.74 -3.23 14.31
C CYS A 52 38.31 -1.76 14.16
N THR A 53 37.01 -1.48 14.35
CA THR A 53 36.42 -0.14 14.27
C THR A 53 36.86 0.73 15.44
N GLY A 54 36.97 0.20 16.67
CA GLY A 54 37.52 0.93 17.81
C GLY A 54 38.97 1.37 17.61
N THR A 55 39.79 0.53 16.96
CA THR A 55 41.18 0.84 16.61
C THR A 55 41.27 1.88 15.50
N LEU A 56 40.41 1.78 14.48
CA LEU A 56 40.32 2.77 13.39
C LEU A 56 39.75 4.12 13.88
N ILE A 57 38.76 4.11 14.78
CA ILE A 57 38.21 5.30 15.45
C ILE A 57 39.30 5.97 16.26
N GLY A 58 40.10 5.23 17.03
CA GLY A 58 41.24 5.76 17.75
C GLY A 58 42.25 6.45 16.83
N LEU A 59 42.52 5.85 15.67
CA LEU A 59 43.45 6.41 14.67
C LEU A 59 42.88 7.66 13.98
N VAL A 60 41.60 7.64 13.58
CA VAL A 60 40.93 8.78 12.91
C VAL A 60 40.71 9.94 13.88
N ILE A 61 40.38 9.67 15.15
CA ILE A 61 40.32 10.69 16.21
C ILE A 61 41.72 11.25 16.46
N ALA A 62 42.76 10.43 16.53
CA ALA A 62 44.13 10.90 16.71
C ALA A 62 44.60 11.77 15.54
N VAL A 63 44.31 11.38 14.29
CA VAL A 63 44.63 12.17 13.09
C VAL A 63 43.80 13.44 13.01
N GLY A 64 42.51 13.39 13.39
CA GLY A 64 41.62 14.55 13.46
C GLY A 64 42.04 15.55 14.54
N ILE A 65 42.46 15.07 15.71
CA ILE A 65 43.03 15.89 16.78
C ILE A 65 44.37 16.48 16.34
N ALA A 66 45.24 15.71 15.68
CA ALA A 66 46.52 16.21 15.18
C ALA A 66 46.34 17.27 14.09
N ALA A 67 45.35 17.09 13.20
CA ALA A 67 44.98 18.08 12.18
C ALA A 67 44.35 19.34 12.81
N ALA A 68 43.47 19.19 13.81
CA ALA A 68 42.86 20.30 14.53
C ALA A 68 43.91 21.09 15.35
N LEU A 69 44.87 20.41 15.99
CA LEU A 69 45.99 21.03 16.69
C LEU A 69 46.96 21.72 15.71
N GLY A 70 47.22 21.13 14.54
CA GLY A 70 48.03 21.75 13.48
C GLY A 70 47.37 22.99 12.88
N ILE A 71 46.04 22.98 12.71
CA ILE A 71 45.25 24.14 12.28
C ILE A 71 45.21 25.20 13.39
N ALA A 72 45.03 24.82 14.66
CA ALA A 72 45.07 25.74 15.79
C ALA A 72 46.45 26.41 15.97
N ALA A 73 47.54 25.74 15.59
CA ALA A 73 48.89 26.31 15.58
C ALA A 73 49.16 27.22 14.36
N ALA A 74 48.38 27.09 13.28
CA ALA A 74 48.52 27.88 12.05
C ALA A 74 47.58 29.10 11.98
N VAL A 75 46.56 29.16 12.84
CA VAL A 75 45.65 30.30 12.94
C VAL A 75 46.19 31.27 13.98
N ASP A 76 46.89 32.29 13.50
CA ASP A 76 47.33 33.43 14.31
C ASP A 76 46.12 34.11 14.98
N SER A 77 46.32 34.74 16.15
CA SER A 77 45.29 35.09 17.13
C SER A 77 44.32 36.24 16.73
N THR A 78 44.02 36.40 15.45
CA THR A 78 43.17 37.46 14.89
C THR A 78 42.05 36.96 13.96
N ALA A 79 41.88 35.65 13.77
CA ALA A 79 40.83 35.12 12.90
C ALA A 79 39.42 35.21 13.53
N SER A 80 38.46 35.73 12.76
CA SER A 80 37.04 35.84 13.12
C SER A 80 36.38 34.45 13.33
N LEU A 81 35.23 34.44 14.01
CA LEU A 81 34.43 33.22 14.26
C LEU A 81 34.11 32.43 12.97
N GLU A 82 34.02 33.11 11.83
CA GLU A 82 33.82 32.51 10.51
C GLU A 82 35.05 31.73 10.02
N GLY A 83 36.26 32.21 10.30
CA GLY A 83 37.51 31.51 9.95
C GLY A 83 37.64 30.16 10.65
N TRP A 84 37.23 30.09 11.93
CA TRP A 84 37.17 28.84 12.69
C TRP A 84 36.13 27.86 12.13
N GLN A 85 34.96 28.34 11.69
CA GLN A 85 33.94 27.48 11.08
C GLN A 85 34.39 26.91 9.73
N ILE A 86 35.07 27.70 8.91
CA ILE A 86 35.62 27.27 7.62
C ILE A 86 36.72 26.23 7.85
N ALA A 87 37.61 26.45 8.80
CA ALA A 87 38.70 25.53 9.12
C ALA A 87 38.19 24.20 9.70
N LEU A 88 37.19 24.22 10.58
CA LEU A 88 36.54 23.02 11.12
C LEU A 88 35.76 22.27 10.02
N GLY A 89 35.08 22.99 9.13
CA GLY A 89 34.40 22.41 7.96
C GLY A 89 35.37 21.75 6.99
N ALA A 90 36.53 22.38 6.74
CA ALA A 90 37.60 21.84 5.91
C ALA A 90 38.23 20.59 6.55
N ALA A 91 38.46 20.58 7.87
CA ALA A 91 38.99 19.42 8.59
C ALA A 91 38.00 18.24 8.56
N LEU A 92 36.70 18.47 8.75
CA LEU A 92 35.66 17.45 8.63
C LEU A 92 35.49 16.93 7.19
N ALA A 93 35.63 17.82 6.19
CA ALA A 93 35.65 17.42 4.79
C ALA A 93 36.91 16.60 4.45
N LEU A 94 38.07 16.89 5.04
CA LEU A 94 39.31 16.13 4.87
C LEU A 94 39.22 14.75 5.55
N VAL A 95 38.66 14.69 6.77
CA VAL A 95 38.35 13.41 7.44
C VAL A 95 37.36 12.60 6.61
N SER A 96 36.39 13.25 5.97
CA SER A 96 35.48 12.60 5.01
C SER A 96 36.24 12.10 3.78
N LEU A 97 37.09 12.91 3.14
CA LEU A 97 37.85 12.54 1.94
C LEU A 97 38.87 11.41 2.17
N VAL A 98 39.49 11.33 3.35
CA VAL A 98 40.51 10.33 3.69
C VAL A 98 39.90 9.07 4.31
N ALA A 99 38.80 9.17 5.07
CA ALA A 99 38.11 8.00 5.62
C ALA A 99 37.22 7.29 4.59
N VAL A 100 36.67 8.01 3.60
CA VAL A 100 35.71 7.47 2.62
C VAL A 100 36.24 6.28 1.81
N PRO A 101 37.50 6.23 1.32
CA PRO A 101 38.04 5.04 0.66
C PRO A 101 38.13 3.82 1.60
N CYS A 102 38.37 4.04 2.90
CA CYS A 102 38.47 3.00 3.93
C CYS A 102 37.11 2.58 4.53
N LEU A 103 36.04 3.34 4.25
CA LEU A 103 34.66 3.10 4.71
C LEU A 103 33.82 2.28 3.73
N TYR A 104 34.32 2.03 2.51
CA TYR A 104 33.69 1.10 1.59
C TYR A 104 34.09 -0.33 1.92
N THR A 105 33.14 -1.13 2.39
CA THR A 105 33.31 -2.58 2.34
C THR A 105 33.22 -3.04 0.88
N PRO A 106 34.02 -4.04 0.45
CA PRO A 106 33.78 -4.72 -0.81
C PRO A 106 32.33 -5.21 -0.83
N GLY A 107 31.58 -4.84 -1.87
CA GLY A 107 30.18 -5.23 -1.99
C GLY A 107 30.07 -6.75 -2.06
N LEU A 108 28.99 -7.27 -1.44
CA LEU A 108 28.44 -8.57 -1.83
C LEU A 108 28.30 -8.61 -3.37
N PRO A 109 28.57 -9.76 -4.02
CA PRO A 109 28.63 -9.85 -5.46
C PRO A 109 27.42 -9.20 -6.12
N LYS A 110 27.63 -8.54 -7.27
CA LYS A 110 26.51 -8.19 -8.16
C LYS A 110 25.73 -9.48 -8.40
N GLU A 111 24.53 -9.59 -7.83
CA GLU A 111 23.62 -10.67 -8.14
C GLU A 111 23.15 -10.51 -9.58
N THR A 112 23.95 -11.05 -10.48
CA THR A 112 23.61 -11.30 -11.87
C THR A 112 24.07 -12.72 -12.15
N ALA A 113 23.14 -13.70 -12.12
CA ALA A 113 23.24 -14.93 -12.92
C ALA A 113 22.03 -15.87 -12.81
N PHE A 114 21.37 -15.99 -11.65
CA PHE A 114 20.34 -17.03 -11.49
C PHE A 114 18.94 -16.54 -11.89
N PRO A 115 18.19 -17.33 -12.69
CA PRO A 115 16.81 -17.00 -13.01
C PRO A 115 15.98 -16.98 -11.73
N LYS A 116 15.16 -15.96 -11.56
CA LYS A 116 14.21 -15.85 -10.43
C LYS A 116 12.88 -16.49 -10.77
N ALA A 117 12.52 -16.48 -12.05
CA ALA A 117 11.42 -17.26 -12.60
C ALA A 117 11.84 -17.97 -13.87
N THR A 118 11.26 -19.13 -14.13
CA THR A 118 11.58 -19.96 -15.29
C THR A 118 10.31 -20.28 -16.08
N PRO A 119 10.41 -20.37 -17.42
CA PRO A 119 9.32 -20.89 -18.25
C PRO A 119 8.95 -22.32 -17.86
N VAL A 120 7.67 -22.62 -17.76
CA VAL A 120 7.12 -23.95 -17.50
C VAL A 120 6.33 -24.40 -18.71
N ALA A 121 6.67 -25.57 -19.25
CA ALA A 121 5.90 -26.19 -20.32
C ALA A 121 4.62 -26.78 -19.72
N LEU A 122 3.46 -26.27 -20.16
CA LEU A 122 2.17 -26.84 -19.81
C LEU A 122 1.77 -27.90 -20.84
N THR A 123 1.02 -28.91 -20.40
CA THR A 123 0.44 -29.94 -21.27
C THR A 123 -0.61 -29.30 -22.18
N GLY A 124 -0.25 -29.05 -23.43
CA GLY A 124 -1.07 -28.34 -24.41
C GLY A 124 -0.17 -27.51 -25.32
N ALA A 125 -0.46 -27.47 -26.61
CA ALA A 125 0.42 -26.84 -27.60
C ALA A 125 0.78 -25.39 -27.21
N THR A 126 2.06 -25.04 -27.29
CA THR A 126 2.53 -23.65 -27.18
C THR A 126 1.82 -22.83 -28.25
N ARG A 127 0.89 -21.96 -27.84
CA ARG A 127 0.11 -21.15 -28.79
C ARG A 127 1.00 -20.04 -29.36
N VAL A 128 0.85 -19.79 -30.66
CA VAL A 128 1.45 -18.64 -31.33
C VAL A 128 0.88 -17.36 -30.70
N GLY A 129 1.73 -16.36 -30.46
CA GLY A 129 1.32 -15.08 -29.90
C GLY A 129 1.23 -15.02 -28.37
N GLN A 130 1.92 -15.92 -27.66
CA GLN A 130 2.08 -15.81 -26.21
C GLN A 130 3.41 -16.43 -25.75
N THR A 131 3.90 -16.01 -24.58
CA THR A 131 5.04 -16.66 -23.92
C THR A 131 4.61 -18.00 -23.32
N LEU A 132 5.59 -18.86 -23.03
CA LEU A 132 5.41 -19.88 -22.01
C LEU A 132 5.06 -19.20 -20.66
N PRO A 133 4.26 -19.83 -19.80
CA PRO A 133 4.06 -19.38 -18.43
C PRO A 133 5.37 -19.37 -17.64
N TYR A 134 5.62 -18.30 -16.90
CA TYR A 134 6.72 -18.19 -15.96
C TYR A 134 6.24 -18.54 -14.56
N ARG A 135 7.06 -19.32 -13.85
CA ARG A 135 6.87 -19.70 -12.45
C ARG A 135 8.08 -19.28 -11.63
N SER A 136 7.85 -18.91 -10.38
CA SER A 136 8.92 -18.66 -9.41
C SER A 136 9.82 -19.89 -9.24
N THR A 137 11.14 -19.70 -9.26
CA THR A 137 12.12 -20.77 -9.02
C THR A 137 12.15 -21.30 -7.59
N ARG A 138 11.40 -20.68 -6.67
CA ARG A 138 11.28 -21.13 -5.28
C ARG A 138 10.29 -22.29 -5.10
N VAL A 139 9.53 -22.64 -6.13
CA VAL A 139 8.54 -23.73 -6.07
C VAL A 139 8.51 -24.52 -7.38
N ASP A 140 8.48 -25.85 -7.24
CA ASP A 140 8.22 -26.73 -8.38
C ASP A 140 6.72 -26.79 -8.70
N THR A 141 5.87 -26.78 -7.66
CA THR A 141 4.40 -26.81 -7.75
C THR A 141 3.80 -25.63 -7.02
N LEU A 142 2.71 -25.07 -7.57
CA LEU A 142 2.04 -23.91 -6.97
C LEU A 142 1.55 -24.21 -5.55
N SER A 143 1.83 -23.29 -4.63
CA SER A 143 1.42 -23.38 -3.23
C SER A 143 0.04 -22.74 -3.05
N THR A 144 -0.98 -23.55 -2.77
CA THR A 144 -2.40 -23.09 -2.72
C THR A 144 -3.04 -23.23 -1.34
N THR A 145 -2.39 -23.93 -0.41
CA THR A 145 -2.92 -24.23 0.93
C THR A 145 -1.86 -23.97 1.99
N LYS A 146 -2.25 -23.50 3.18
CA LYS A 146 -1.30 -23.27 4.28
C LYS A 146 -1.17 -24.53 5.13
N ARG A 147 0.07 -25.02 5.33
CA ARG A 147 0.35 -26.16 6.22
C ARG A 147 0.78 -25.67 7.60
N TYR A 148 0.21 -26.28 8.62
CA TYR A 148 0.54 -26.12 10.04
C TYR A 148 0.91 -27.50 10.62
N ALA A 149 1.53 -27.54 11.80
CA ALA A 149 1.85 -28.81 12.46
C ALA A 149 0.58 -29.64 12.77
N ALA A 150 -0.54 -28.98 13.06
CA ALA A 150 -1.80 -29.62 13.42
C ALA A 150 -2.73 -29.92 12.23
N GLY A 151 -2.41 -29.47 11.01
CA GLY A 151 -3.30 -29.65 9.86
C GLY A 151 -2.99 -28.72 8.68
N THR A 152 -3.83 -28.78 7.65
CA THR A 152 -3.74 -27.91 6.47
C THR A 152 -4.98 -27.04 6.38
N ALA A 153 -4.81 -25.73 6.21
CA ALA A 153 -5.91 -24.81 5.98
C ALA A 153 -6.20 -24.68 4.49
N THR A 154 -7.47 -24.87 4.15
CA THR A 154 -8.06 -24.67 2.82
C THR A 154 -9.10 -23.55 2.82
N THR A 155 -9.62 -23.19 4.00
CA THR A 155 -10.50 -22.05 4.21
C THR A 155 -9.92 -21.02 5.18
N LEU A 156 -10.50 -19.81 5.19
CA LEU A 156 -10.11 -18.76 6.14
C LEU A 156 -10.46 -19.13 7.59
N ARG A 157 -11.57 -19.88 7.80
CA ARG A 157 -11.93 -20.43 9.11
C ARG A 157 -10.84 -21.37 9.63
N GLU A 158 -10.43 -22.34 8.83
CA GLU A 158 -9.38 -23.30 9.19
C GLU A 158 -8.04 -22.60 9.42
N MET A 159 -7.69 -21.62 8.58
CA MET A 159 -6.47 -20.83 8.74
C MET A 159 -6.47 -20.08 10.08
N TRP A 160 -7.58 -19.43 10.43
CA TRP A 160 -7.73 -18.76 11.71
C TRP A 160 -7.67 -19.73 12.90
N ASP A 161 -8.40 -20.85 12.83
CA ASP A 161 -8.46 -21.84 13.91
C ASP A 161 -7.08 -22.46 14.18
N LEU A 162 -6.35 -22.83 13.11
CA LEU A 162 -5.01 -23.40 13.23
C LEU A 162 -3.98 -22.37 13.73
N THR A 163 -3.99 -21.14 13.20
CA THR A 163 -3.11 -20.06 13.69
C THR A 163 -3.41 -19.77 15.16
N SER A 164 -4.68 -19.51 15.51
CA SER A 164 -5.03 -19.06 16.86
C SER A 164 -4.76 -20.13 17.92
N ALA A 165 -4.87 -21.41 17.57
CA ALA A 165 -4.44 -22.51 18.43
C ALA A 165 -2.92 -22.54 18.59
N ALA A 166 -2.15 -22.37 17.51
CA ALA A 166 -0.69 -22.41 17.54
C ALA A 166 -0.06 -21.19 18.26
N HIS A 167 -0.73 -20.03 18.20
CA HIS A 167 -0.20 -18.74 18.66
C HIS A 167 -1.10 -18.08 19.73
N ALA A 168 -1.83 -18.88 20.52
CA ALA A 168 -2.85 -18.41 21.45
C ALA A 168 -2.41 -17.26 22.38
N GLY A 169 -1.16 -17.30 22.86
CA GLY A 169 -0.59 -16.28 23.75
C GLY A 169 0.05 -15.07 23.05
N CYS A 170 0.22 -15.11 21.73
CA CYS A 170 0.80 -14.03 20.96
C CYS A 170 -0.22 -12.89 20.75
N SER A 171 0.29 -11.68 20.55
CA SER A 171 -0.52 -10.51 20.18
C SER A 171 -1.11 -10.68 18.77
N ALA A 172 -2.42 -10.44 18.63
CA ALA A 172 -3.13 -10.52 17.35
C ALA A 172 -3.51 -9.12 16.84
N PHE A 173 -4.36 -8.39 17.55
CA PHE A 173 -4.92 -7.12 17.09
C PHE A 173 -4.71 -6.01 18.11
N GLY A 174 -4.03 -4.94 17.70
CA GLY A 174 -3.66 -3.82 18.55
C GLY A 174 -4.34 -2.52 18.13
N ARG A 175 -4.80 -1.74 19.10
CA ARG A 175 -5.32 -0.39 18.88
C ARG A 175 -4.75 0.59 19.90
N ARG A 176 -4.81 1.88 19.57
CA ARG A 176 -4.54 2.96 20.51
C ARG A 176 -5.85 3.48 21.07
N GLU A 177 -5.87 3.79 22.35
CA GLU A 177 -7.02 4.44 22.98
C GLU A 177 -7.00 5.94 22.67
N GLU A 178 -8.16 6.46 22.23
CA GLU A 178 -8.37 7.90 22.09
C GLU A 178 -8.66 8.53 23.45
N VAL A 179 -7.86 9.53 23.82
CA VAL A 179 -7.95 10.21 25.11
C VAL A 179 -8.70 11.53 24.98
N ASP A 180 -8.46 12.27 23.90
CA ASP A 180 -9.09 13.56 23.63
C ASP A 180 -9.16 13.81 22.11
N ARG A 181 -10.11 14.65 21.70
CA ARG A 181 -10.27 15.07 20.31
C ARG A 181 -10.79 16.50 20.28
N TYR A 182 -10.16 17.33 19.46
CA TYR A 182 -10.52 18.73 19.33
C TYR A 182 -10.24 19.26 17.94
N VAL A 183 -10.77 20.44 17.63
CA VAL A 183 -10.53 21.15 16.38
C VAL A 183 -9.59 22.31 16.65
N THR A 184 -8.55 22.43 15.84
CA THR A 184 -7.68 23.62 15.83
C THR A 184 -7.98 24.46 14.61
N THR A 185 -7.88 25.78 14.75
CA THR A 185 -8.07 26.73 13.66
C THR A 185 -6.75 27.42 13.35
N LYS A 186 -6.22 27.26 12.13
CA LYS A 186 -5.16 28.12 11.63
C LYS A 186 -5.74 29.19 10.73
N ARG A 187 -5.61 30.44 11.16
CA ARG A 187 -5.97 31.61 10.38
C ARG A 187 -4.87 31.87 9.37
N GLN A 188 -5.22 31.78 8.10
CA GLN A 188 -4.34 32.15 6.99
C GLN A 188 -4.94 33.39 6.34
N ARG A 189 -4.19 34.49 6.32
CA ARG A 189 -4.62 35.73 5.67
C ARG A 189 -4.48 35.57 4.15
N THR A 190 -5.56 35.78 3.42
CA THR A 190 -5.62 35.76 1.95
C THR A 190 -6.21 37.09 1.45
N ASP A 191 -6.06 37.38 0.16
CA ASP A 191 -6.53 38.63 -0.46
C ASP A 191 -8.06 38.84 -0.34
N ASP A 192 -8.86 37.77 -0.23
CA ASP A 192 -10.32 37.80 -0.07
C ASP A 192 -10.81 37.77 1.40
N GLY A 193 -9.87 37.81 2.36
CA GLY A 193 -10.17 37.78 3.79
C GLY A 193 -9.36 36.75 4.59
N GLU A 194 -9.73 36.56 5.85
CA GLU A 194 -9.10 35.58 6.73
C GLU A 194 -9.70 34.19 6.49
N VAL A 195 -8.93 33.27 5.91
CA VAL A 195 -9.35 31.87 5.72
C VAL A 195 -8.98 31.08 6.97
N VAL A 196 -10.00 30.58 7.65
CA VAL A 196 -9.85 29.74 8.84
C VAL A 196 -9.80 28.28 8.41
N LYS A 197 -8.60 27.68 8.39
CA LYS A 197 -8.45 26.23 8.18
C LYS A 197 -8.67 25.49 9.49
N LYS A 198 -9.61 24.55 9.50
CA LYS A 198 -9.90 23.69 10.64
C LYS A 198 -9.16 22.37 10.50
N PHE A 199 -8.46 21.95 11.56
CA PHE A 199 -7.79 20.66 11.62
C PHE A 199 -8.38 19.87 12.78
N ARG A 200 -8.91 18.67 12.50
CA ARG A 200 -9.29 17.73 13.55
C ARG A 200 -8.04 17.08 14.12
N ARG A 201 -7.78 17.32 15.40
CA ARG A 201 -6.67 16.74 16.16
C ARG A 201 -7.19 15.65 17.08
N VAL A 202 -6.43 14.57 17.16
CA VAL A 202 -6.74 13.42 18.00
C VAL A 202 -5.55 13.17 18.93
N VAL A 203 -5.81 13.08 20.23
CA VAL A 203 -4.84 12.71 21.26
C VAL A 203 -5.02 11.23 21.54
N LEU A 204 -4.04 10.44 21.11
CA LEU A 204 -4.02 8.99 21.31
C LEU A 204 -2.99 8.65 22.39
N ARG A 205 -3.26 7.61 23.19
CA ARG A 205 -2.20 7.05 24.06
C ARG A 205 -1.02 6.62 23.20
N ASN A 206 0.22 6.81 23.68
CA ASN A 206 1.42 6.41 22.94
C ASN A 206 1.65 4.89 22.92
N GLU A 207 0.90 4.14 23.73
CA GLU A 207 0.98 2.68 23.82
C GLU A 207 -0.16 2.03 23.03
N PHE A 208 0.14 0.89 22.42
CA PHE A 208 -0.86 0.00 21.82
C PHE A 208 -1.35 -1.00 22.85
N SER A 209 -2.67 -1.20 22.88
CA SER A 209 -3.31 -2.29 23.62
C SER A 209 -3.66 -3.41 22.64
N PHE A 210 -3.18 -4.62 22.91
CA PHE A 210 -3.37 -5.79 22.05
C PHE A 210 -4.33 -6.80 22.66
N LEU A 211 -5.21 -7.33 21.81
CA LEU A 211 -5.87 -8.61 22.01
C LEU A 211 -4.89 -9.72 21.65
N THR A 212 -4.79 -10.76 22.48
CA THR A 212 -4.10 -12.00 22.09
C THR A 212 -4.92 -12.79 21.08
N TYR A 213 -4.30 -13.73 20.37
CA TYR A 213 -5.03 -14.64 19.49
C TYR A 213 -6.13 -15.42 20.21
N ALA A 214 -5.90 -15.86 21.45
CA ALA A 214 -6.92 -16.51 22.26
C ALA A 214 -8.12 -15.59 22.56
N GLN A 215 -7.86 -14.33 22.94
CA GLN A 215 -8.90 -13.34 23.22
C GLN A 215 -9.68 -12.97 21.95
N ALA A 216 -8.98 -12.72 20.84
CA ALA A 216 -9.59 -12.44 19.55
C ALA A 216 -10.44 -13.62 19.07
N ASN A 217 -9.94 -14.85 19.19
CA ASN A 217 -10.66 -16.06 18.80
C ASN A 217 -11.95 -16.25 19.61
N ALA A 218 -11.89 -16.06 20.94
CA ALA A 218 -13.08 -16.16 21.79
C ALA A 218 -14.18 -15.17 21.37
N ARG A 219 -13.80 -13.93 20.99
CA ARG A 219 -14.74 -12.93 20.46
C ARG A 219 -15.28 -13.31 19.08
N ILE A 220 -14.42 -13.74 18.16
CA ILE A 220 -14.81 -14.14 16.80
C ILE A 220 -15.80 -15.31 16.82
N VAL A 221 -15.62 -16.30 17.69
CA VAL A 221 -16.56 -17.42 17.86
C VAL A 221 -17.93 -16.91 18.28
N LYS A 222 -18.00 -16.03 19.28
CA LYS A 222 -19.27 -15.41 19.74
C LYS A 222 -19.90 -14.58 18.62
N LEU A 223 -19.13 -13.71 17.98
CA LEU A 223 -19.61 -12.89 16.86
C LEU A 223 -20.17 -13.74 15.72
N ALA A 224 -19.50 -14.83 15.34
CA ALA A 224 -19.98 -15.70 14.26
C ALA A 224 -21.32 -16.35 14.61
N ARG A 225 -21.49 -16.86 15.85
CA ARG A 225 -22.77 -17.38 16.36
C ARG A 225 -23.84 -16.28 16.42
N GLY A 226 -23.45 -15.05 16.74
CA GLY A 226 -24.33 -13.87 16.72
C GLY A 226 -24.83 -13.54 15.31
N VAL A 227 -23.93 -13.48 14.33
CA VAL A 227 -24.27 -13.27 12.91
C VAL A 227 -25.22 -14.37 12.41
N GLU A 228 -24.91 -15.63 12.72
CA GLU A 228 -25.78 -16.76 12.38
C GLU A 228 -27.19 -16.62 13.00
N SER A 229 -27.27 -16.20 14.27
CA SER A 229 -28.54 -15.97 14.96
C SER A 229 -29.41 -14.91 14.27
N LEU A 230 -28.80 -13.80 13.86
CA LEU A 230 -29.49 -12.74 13.13
C LEU A 230 -30.00 -13.24 11.77
N LEU A 231 -29.17 -13.96 11.03
CA LEU A 231 -29.54 -14.50 9.72
C LEU A 231 -30.70 -15.52 9.82
N GLN A 232 -30.68 -16.42 10.81
CA GLN A 232 -31.75 -17.40 11.01
C GLN A 232 -33.08 -16.75 11.46
N ALA A 233 -33.01 -15.73 12.31
CA ALA A 233 -34.20 -14.99 12.75
C ALA A 233 -34.92 -14.33 11.58
N HIS A 234 -34.18 -13.81 10.59
CA HIS A 234 -34.76 -13.21 9.39
C HIS A 234 -35.27 -14.25 8.39
N HIS A 235 -34.58 -15.38 8.21
CA HIS A 235 -35.05 -16.47 7.35
C HIS A 235 -36.37 -17.08 7.85
N SER A 236 -36.54 -17.21 9.17
CA SER A 236 -37.74 -17.78 9.78
C SER A 236 -38.99 -16.89 9.65
N ALA A 237 -38.80 -15.60 9.33
CA ALA A 237 -39.87 -14.62 9.20
C ALA A 237 -40.33 -14.40 7.73
N GLY A 238 -39.62 -14.98 6.75
CA GLY A 238 -39.95 -14.91 5.32
C GLY A 238 -40.61 -16.18 4.78
N ALA A 239 -41.56 -16.04 3.86
CA ALA A 239 -42.14 -17.18 3.13
C ALA A 239 -41.05 -17.89 2.30
N ALA A 240 -41.14 -19.22 2.20
CA ALA A 240 -40.18 -20.12 1.55
C ALA A 240 -39.62 -19.58 0.20
N GLY A 241 -38.46 -18.94 0.29
CA GLY A 241 -37.61 -18.48 -0.79
C GLY A 241 -36.24 -18.20 -0.16
N SER A 242 -35.15 -18.66 -0.78
CA SER A 242 -33.80 -18.60 -0.22
C SER A 242 -33.31 -17.15 -0.16
N ASP A 243 -33.62 -16.42 0.90
CA ASP A 243 -33.05 -15.09 1.10
C ASP A 243 -31.51 -15.21 1.11
N PRO A 244 -30.81 -14.39 0.31
CA PRO A 244 -29.36 -14.41 0.22
C PRO A 244 -28.73 -14.12 1.58
N ARG A 245 -27.85 -15.01 2.05
CA ARG A 245 -27.17 -14.88 3.36
C ARG A 245 -25.93 -13.99 3.26
N HIS A 246 -26.08 -12.75 2.79
CA HIS A 246 -24.96 -11.81 2.59
C HIS A 246 -24.86 -10.79 3.73
N ALA A 247 -23.62 -10.47 4.09
CA ALA A 247 -23.31 -9.33 4.95
C ALA A 247 -22.55 -8.26 4.15
N ALA A 248 -22.65 -7.01 4.57
CA ALA A 248 -21.84 -5.91 4.04
C ALA A 248 -21.14 -5.17 5.17
N ILE A 249 -19.96 -4.61 4.90
CA ILE A 249 -19.22 -3.77 5.85
C ILE A 249 -18.88 -2.41 5.23
N PHE A 250 -19.29 -1.36 5.93
CA PHE A 250 -19.07 0.04 5.58
C PHE A 250 -18.42 0.77 6.76
N ALA A 251 -17.11 0.58 6.89
CA ALA A 251 -16.32 1.12 7.98
C ALA A 251 -14.85 1.31 7.57
N ALA A 252 -14.12 2.15 8.31
CA ALA A 252 -12.68 2.28 8.20
C ALA A 252 -11.95 1.06 8.79
N THR A 253 -10.66 0.95 8.47
CA THR A 253 -9.75 -0.07 9.00
C THR A 253 -9.59 0.07 10.51
N ARG A 254 -9.99 -0.96 11.24
CA ARG A 254 -9.93 -1.03 12.71
C ARG A 254 -10.02 -2.47 13.19
N VAL A 255 -9.74 -2.69 14.47
CA VAL A 255 -9.84 -4.03 15.11
C VAL A 255 -11.23 -4.63 14.91
N GLU A 256 -12.28 -3.84 15.10
CA GLU A 256 -13.68 -4.29 14.97
C GLU A 256 -14.03 -4.69 13.53
N TRP A 257 -13.41 -4.05 12.53
CA TRP A 257 -13.57 -4.44 11.13
C TRP A 257 -13.07 -5.87 10.92
N GLN A 258 -11.87 -6.16 11.41
CA GLN A 258 -11.26 -7.47 11.23
C GLN A 258 -11.93 -8.57 12.07
N LEU A 259 -12.37 -8.26 13.29
CA LEU A 259 -13.19 -9.18 14.07
C LEU A 259 -14.50 -9.55 13.36
N SER A 260 -15.17 -8.56 12.77
CA SER A 260 -16.42 -8.76 12.01
C SER A 260 -16.18 -9.58 10.73
N ALA A 261 -15.08 -9.32 10.03
CA ALA A 261 -14.70 -10.08 8.84
C ALA A 261 -14.39 -11.55 9.16
N GLN A 262 -13.56 -11.81 10.18
CA GLN A 262 -13.26 -13.17 10.62
C GLN A 262 -14.50 -13.92 11.13
N ALA A 263 -15.45 -13.22 11.76
CA ALA A 263 -16.72 -13.80 12.16
C ALA A 263 -17.57 -14.24 10.95
N CYS A 264 -17.64 -13.41 9.90
CA CYS A 264 -18.33 -13.76 8.65
C CYS A 264 -17.63 -14.94 7.94
N PHE A 265 -16.29 -14.93 7.87
CA PHE A 265 -15.52 -16.03 7.29
C PHE A 265 -15.73 -17.35 8.04
N ARG A 266 -15.81 -17.29 9.38
CA ARG A 266 -16.13 -18.46 10.22
C ARG A 266 -17.54 -18.98 9.95
N ALA A 267 -18.49 -18.07 9.74
CA ALA A 267 -19.89 -18.39 9.51
C ALA A 267 -20.22 -18.81 8.07
N GLY A 268 -19.24 -18.75 7.14
CA GLY A 268 -19.48 -18.98 5.72
C GLY A 268 -20.44 -17.96 5.12
N VAL A 269 -20.45 -16.74 5.67
CA VAL A 269 -21.29 -15.63 5.22
C VAL A 269 -20.47 -14.75 4.27
N PRO A 270 -20.83 -14.65 2.98
CA PRO A 270 -20.10 -13.80 2.06
C PRO A 270 -20.17 -12.33 2.49
N LEU A 271 -19.00 -11.69 2.60
CA LEU A 271 -18.86 -10.32 3.07
C LEU A 271 -18.62 -9.35 1.91
N ALA A 272 -19.57 -8.47 1.64
CA ALA A 272 -19.42 -7.36 0.72
C ALA A 272 -18.62 -6.22 1.37
N THR A 273 -17.46 -5.87 0.84
CA THR A 273 -16.66 -4.76 1.39
C THR A 273 -16.93 -3.47 0.62
N VAL A 274 -17.37 -2.42 1.33
CA VAL A 274 -17.70 -1.13 0.74
C VAL A 274 -16.74 -0.07 1.26
N TYR A 275 -16.16 0.72 0.35
CA TYR A 275 -15.32 1.85 0.73
C TYR A 275 -16.16 2.90 1.45
N ASN A 276 -15.76 3.31 2.65
CA ASN A 276 -16.40 4.41 3.39
C ASN A 276 -16.32 5.79 2.69
N THR A 277 -15.61 5.87 1.55
CA THR A 277 -15.49 7.07 0.70
C THR A 277 -16.30 7.00 -0.60
N LEU A 278 -17.02 5.90 -0.85
CA LEU A 278 -17.78 5.70 -2.09
C LEU A 278 -19.03 6.61 -2.17
N GLY A 279 -19.44 7.20 -1.05
CA GLY A 279 -20.63 8.04 -0.93
C GLY A 279 -21.93 7.24 -0.84
N LYS A 280 -23.05 7.96 -0.81
CA LYS A 280 -24.41 7.40 -0.64
C LYS A 280 -24.77 6.42 -1.77
N ASP A 281 -24.51 6.82 -3.01
CA ASP A 281 -24.83 6.03 -4.21
C ASP A 281 -24.07 4.71 -4.23
N GLY A 282 -22.77 4.77 -3.92
CA GLY A 282 -21.93 3.58 -3.86
C GLY A 282 -22.33 2.61 -2.76
N LEU A 283 -22.73 3.11 -1.59
CA LEU A 283 -23.28 2.31 -0.50
C LEU A 283 -24.57 1.60 -0.93
N ALA A 284 -25.54 2.36 -1.43
CA ALA A 284 -26.83 1.83 -1.86
C ALA A 284 -26.64 0.78 -2.95
N TYR A 285 -25.82 1.07 -3.97
CA TYR A 285 -25.53 0.15 -5.06
C TYR A 285 -24.91 -1.16 -4.57
N ALA A 286 -23.88 -1.09 -3.73
CA ALA A 286 -23.18 -2.28 -3.25
C ALA A 286 -24.11 -3.19 -2.43
N VAL A 287 -24.87 -2.60 -1.50
CA VAL A 287 -25.77 -3.32 -0.61
C VAL A 287 -26.92 -3.98 -1.39
N ASN A 288 -27.56 -3.26 -2.32
CA ASN A 288 -28.63 -3.80 -3.14
C ASN A 288 -28.13 -4.88 -4.10
N LEU A 289 -26.98 -4.68 -4.75
CA LEU A 289 -26.45 -5.67 -5.68
C LEU A 289 -26.21 -7.01 -4.98
N THR A 290 -25.64 -6.98 -3.78
CA THR A 290 -25.37 -8.18 -2.98
C THR A 290 -26.56 -8.67 -2.17
N GLU A 291 -27.65 -7.90 -2.10
CA GLU A 291 -28.81 -8.18 -1.26
C GLU A 291 -28.40 -8.43 0.21
N ALA A 292 -27.49 -7.60 0.73
CA ALA A 292 -26.92 -7.79 2.05
C ALA A 292 -27.95 -7.49 3.16
N THR A 293 -28.25 -8.50 3.99
CA THR A 293 -29.24 -8.40 5.05
C THR A 293 -28.67 -7.88 6.36
N VAL A 294 -27.37 -8.07 6.58
CA VAL A 294 -26.62 -7.55 7.73
C VAL A 294 -25.62 -6.51 7.25
N LEU A 295 -25.64 -5.31 7.85
CA LEU A 295 -24.73 -4.21 7.50
C LEU A 295 -23.92 -3.78 8.73
N PHE A 296 -22.60 -4.00 8.70
CA PHE A 296 -21.66 -3.51 9.69
C PHE A 296 -21.28 -2.05 9.39
N VAL A 297 -21.39 -1.17 10.39
CA VAL A 297 -21.27 0.29 10.21
C VAL A 297 -20.45 0.89 11.35
N GLU A 298 -19.55 1.82 11.04
CA GLU A 298 -18.90 2.66 12.06
C GLU A 298 -19.74 3.91 12.36
N GLY A 299 -19.66 4.41 13.59
CA GLY A 299 -20.43 5.57 14.06
C GLY A 299 -20.34 6.76 13.11
N ALA A 300 -19.13 7.09 12.65
CA ALA A 300 -18.88 8.21 11.74
C ALA A 300 -19.63 8.11 10.39
N THR A 301 -20.01 6.90 9.98
CA THR A 301 -20.75 6.64 8.73
C THR A 301 -22.26 6.41 8.95
N LEU A 302 -22.70 6.29 10.21
CA LEU A 302 -24.09 6.00 10.57
C LEU A 302 -25.07 7.04 10.03
N ALA A 303 -24.68 8.32 10.05
CA ALA A 303 -25.51 9.39 9.51
C ALA A 303 -25.78 9.20 8.01
N MET A 304 -24.80 8.71 7.25
CA MET A 304 -24.97 8.41 5.82
C MET A 304 -25.92 7.23 5.62
N VAL A 305 -25.78 6.18 6.42
CA VAL A 305 -26.68 5.01 6.40
C VAL A 305 -28.11 5.44 6.71
N ALA A 306 -28.31 6.24 7.75
CA ALA A 306 -29.61 6.81 8.11
C ALA A 306 -30.19 7.70 7.02
N ASP A 307 -29.37 8.48 6.33
CA ASP A 307 -29.83 9.30 5.21
C ASP A 307 -30.28 8.46 4.02
N VAL A 308 -29.54 7.40 3.65
CA VAL A 308 -29.94 6.51 2.54
C VAL A 308 -31.14 5.65 2.93
N ALA A 309 -31.24 5.23 4.19
CA ALA A 309 -32.37 4.46 4.68
C ALA A 309 -33.68 5.27 4.73
N ASN A 310 -33.61 6.59 4.98
CA ASN A 310 -34.79 7.46 5.19
C ASN A 310 -35.06 8.43 4.03
N GLY A 311 -34.06 8.79 3.23
CA GLY A 311 -34.15 9.70 2.09
C GLY A 311 -34.23 8.90 0.80
N GLY A 312 -35.43 8.82 0.23
CA GLY A 312 -35.79 7.91 -0.87
C GLY A 312 -34.73 7.77 -1.97
N ALA A 313 -34.56 6.52 -2.39
CA ALA A 313 -34.01 6.08 -3.66
C ALA A 313 -32.93 6.96 -4.31
N VAL A 314 -31.69 6.50 -4.24
CA VAL A 314 -30.64 7.11 -5.06
C VAL A 314 -30.80 6.63 -6.49
N VAL A 315 -31.20 7.52 -7.40
CA VAL A 315 -31.18 7.25 -8.84
C VAL A 315 -29.76 7.44 -9.34
N GLN A 316 -29.03 6.35 -9.56
CA GLN A 316 -27.71 6.43 -10.15
C GLN A 316 -27.82 6.44 -11.69
N ALA A 317 -27.51 7.58 -12.31
CA ALA A 317 -27.49 7.72 -13.76
C ALA A 317 -26.54 6.68 -14.41
N GLY A 318 -27.10 5.81 -15.25
CA GLY A 318 -26.36 4.78 -16.01
C GLY A 318 -26.42 3.36 -15.44
N SER A 319 -27.28 3.06 -14.45
CA SER A 319 -27.65 1.67 -14.14
C SER A 319 -28.57 1.10 -15.24
N PRO A 320 -28.50 -0.21 -15.55
CA PRO A 320 -29.32 -0.81 -16.60
C PRO A 320 -30.84 -0.68 -16.39
N ASP A 321 -31.27 -0.46 -15.14
CA ASP A 321 -32.70 -0.49 -14.77
C ASP A 321 -33.29 0.84 -14.26
N GLU A 322 -32.52 1.95 -14.18
CA GLU A 322 -32.98 3.21 -13.55
C GLU A 322 -33.73 3.01 -12.20
N SER A 323 -33.47 1.88 -11.52
CA SER A 323 -34.26 1.43 -10.38
C SER A 323 -33.88 2.23 -9.15
N GLU A 324 -34.89 2.67 -8.40
CA GLU A 324 -34.74 3.25 -7.07
C GLU A 324 -33.91 2.31 -6.16
N MET A 325 -32.72 2.75 -5.72
CA MET A 325 -31.86 1.99 -4.80
C MET A 325 -31.95 2.54 -3.39
N ASP A 326 -32.33 1.71 -2.42
CA ASP A 326 -32.45 2.06 -1.00
C ASP A 326 -31.76 1.04 -0.08
N LEU A 327 -32.08 0.99 1.22
CA LEU A 327 -31.57 -0.02 2.14
C LEU A 327 -32.67 -0.98 2.65
N SER A 328 -33.65 -1.31 1.81
CA SER A 328 -34.78 -2.19 2.16
C SER A 328 -34.40 -3.67 2.36
N CYS A 329 -33.32 -4.13 1.71
CA CYS A 329 -32.76 -5.47 1.91
C CYS A 329 -32.08 -5.62 3.28
N VAL A 330 -31.57 -4.53 3.87
CA VAL A 330 -30.93 -4.54 5.19
C VAL A 330 -31.98 -4.76 6.27
N LYS A 331 -31.82 -5.82 7.05
CA LYS A 331 -32.69 -6.16 8.19
C LYS A 331 -32.05 -5.82 9.52
N CYS A 332 -30.73 -5.92 9.61
CA CYS A 332 -29.96 -5.59 10.79
C CYS A 332 -28.76 -4.72 10.47
N VAL A 333 -28.57 -3.64 11.23
CA VAL A 333 -27.32 -2.87 11.28
C VAL A 333 -26.56 -3.25 12.54
N VAL A 334 -25.29 -3.60 12.37
CA VAL A 334 -24.35 -3.86 13.46
C VAL A 334 -23.43 -2.65 13.59
N LEU A 335 -23.59 -1.90 14.67
CA LEU A 335 -22.75 -0.74 14.98
C LEU A 335 -21.43 -1.23 15.60
N LEU A 336 -20.30 -0.90 14.96
CA LEU A 336 -18.96 -1.28 15.44
C LEU A 336 -18.55 -0.50 16.69
N ASP A 337 -19.16 0.66 16.91
CA ASP A 337 -18.96 1.53 18.07
C ASP A 337 -20.03 1.29 19.13
N GLU A 338 -19.73 1.65 20.37
CA GLU A 338 -20.76 1.70 21.41
C GLU A 338 -21.82 2.76 21.06
N PRO A 339 -23.12 2.52 21.33
CA PRO A 339 -24.18 3.47 20.98
C PRO A 339 -24.01 4.89 21.54
N HIS A 340 -23.25 5.02 22.64
CA HIS A 340 -22.97 6.27 23.34
C HIS A 340 -21.63 6.90 22.95
N SER A 341 -20.94 6.33 21.96
CA SER A 341 -19.65 6.85 21.47
C SER A 341 -19.81 8.25 20.85
N PRO A 342 -18.83 9.15 21.01
CA PRO A 342 -18.88 10.50 20.42
C PRO A 342 -19.04 10.52 18.90
N ASP A 343 -18.63 9.44 18.22
CA ASP A 343 -18.74 9.30 16.77
C ASP A 343 -20.15 8.89 16.31
N VAL A 344 -21.05 8.55 17.23
CA VAL A 344 -22.40 8.08 16.92
C VAL A 344 -23.39 9.24 17.06
N ASP A 345 -24.03 9.61 15.96
CA ASP A 345 -25.14 10.58 16.00
C ASP A 345 -26.39 9.89 16.58
N ALA A 346 -26.69 10.18 17.85
CA ALA A 346 -27.82 9.62 18.58
C ALA A 346 -29.17 9.88 17.88
N LYS A 347 -29.35 11.04 17.23
CA LYS A 347 -30.60 11.33 16.51
C LYS A 347 -30.75 10.45 15.28
N LYS A 348 -29.65 10.21 14.57
CA LYS A 348 -29.64 9.33 13.39
C LYS A 348 -29.79 7.86 13.79
N LEU A 349 -29.21 7.46 14.91
CA LEU A 349 -29.40 6.13 15.50
C LEU A 349 -30.88 5.89 15.87
N ASP A 350 -31.51 6.84 16.56
CA ASP A 350 -32.93 6.74 16.92
C ASP A 350 -33.83 6.75 15.68
N ALA A 351 -33.50 7.54 14.65
CA ALA A 351 -34.22 7.54 13.38
C ALA A 351 -34.17 6.19 12.67
N LEU A 352 -33.03 5.47 12.73
CA LEU A 352 -32.91 4.12 12.17
C LEU A 352 -33.76 3.10 12.95
N ARG A 353 -33.77 3.18 14.29
CA ARG A 353 -34.53 2.28 15.17
C ARG A 353 -36.04 2.48 15.10
N THR A 354 -36.48 3.70 14.85
CA THR A 354 -37.91 4.09 14.82
C THR A 354 -38.48 4.18 13.39
N ARG A 355 -37.70 3.75 12.40
CA ARG A 355 -38.13 3.68 11.00
C ARG A 355 -39.43 2.88 10.89
N SER A 356 -40.44 3.51 10.28
CA SER A 356 -41.81 2.99 10.15
C SER A 356 -42.40 3.31 8.76
N ASP A 357 -41.55 3.62 7.78
CA ASP A 357 -42.00 4.03 6.45
C ASP A 357 -42.52 2.85 5.60
N ALA A 358 -43.25 3.17 4.53
CA ALA A 358 -43.98 2.21 3.68
C ALA A 358 -43.08 1.23 2.89
N ARG A 359 -41.75 1.26 3.07
CA ARG A 359 -40.72 0.52 2.30
C ARG A 359 -39.91 -0.48 3.13
N GLY A 360 -40.18 -0.61 4.43
CA GLY A 360 -39.56 -1.61 5.30
C GLY A 360 -40.00 -1.45 6.76
N GLY A 361 -40.13 -2.58 7.47
CA GLY A 361 -40.38 -2.57 8.92
C GLY A 361 -39.19 -1.99 9.71
N PRO A 362 -39.31 -1.90 11.05
CA PRO A 362 -38.24 -1.39 11.90
C PRO A 362 -36.94 -2.17 11.66
N MET A 363 -35.84 -1.45 11.41
CA MET A 363 -34.53 -2.06 11.22
C MET A 363 -33.92 -2.34 12.58
N GLN A 364 -33.47 -3.58 12.81
CA GLN A 364 -32.79 -3.92 14.03
C GLN A 364 -31.41 -3.23 14.05
N VAL A 365 -31.07 -2.55 15.15
CA VAL A 365 -29.73 -1.97 15.32
C VAL A 365 -29.13 -2.50 16.62
N VAL A 366 -28.07 -3.27 16.49
CA VAL A 366 -27.30 -3.85 17.61
C VAL A 366 -25.86 -3.34 17.59
N SER A 367 -25.24 -3.18 18.75
CA SER A 367 -23.79 -2.95 18.82
C SER A 367 -23.01 -4.25 18.60
N LEU A 368 -21.72 -4.14 18.33
CA LEU A 368 -20.84 -5.30 18.23
C LEU A 368 -20.78 -6.09 19.55
N ALA A 369 -20.84 -5.42 20.69
CA ALA A 369 -20.88 -6.05 22.01
C ALA A 369 -22.20 -6.80 22.23
N GLU A 370 -23.35 -6.20 21.88
CA GLU A 370 -24.65 -6.86 21.93
C GLU A 370 -24.69 -8.09 21.01
N LEU A 371 -24.03 -8.04 19.85
CA LEU A 371 -23.89 -9.19 18.95
C LEU A 371 -23.08 -10.33 19.57
N GLU A 372 -22.00 -10.02 20.30
CA GLU A 372 -21.26 -11.00 21.09
C GLU A 372 -22.14 -11.65 22.16
N GLU A 373 -22.96 -10.86 22.88
CA GLU A 373 -23.90 -11.37 23.87
C GLU A 373 -24.97 -12.28 23.26
N ILE A 374 -25.48 -11.94 22.06
CA ILE A 374 -26.41 -12.79 21.32
C ILE A 374 -25.75 -14.14 21.02
N GLY A 375 -24.51 -14.13 20.54
CA GLY A 375 -23.77 -15.34 20.19
C GLY A 375 -23.24 -16.15 21.37
N ASP A 376 -23.16 -15.56 22.57
CA ASP A 376 -22.75 -16.26 23.80
C ASP A 376 -23.89 -17.08 24.42
N LYS A 377 -25.14 -16.83 24.01
CA LYS A 377 -26.31 -17.57 24.51
C LYS A 377 -26.16 -19.07 24.21
N PRO A 378 -26.56 -19.96 25.14
CA PRO A 378 -26.57 -21.41 24.88
C PRO A 378 -27.45 -21.80 23.69
N SER A 379 -28.51 -21.03 23.41
CA SER A 379 -29.42 -21.24 22.29
C SER A 379 -28.89 -20.72 20.95
N ALA A 380 -27.75 -20.00 20.92
CA ALA A 380 -27.22 -19.47 19.67
C ALA A 380 -26.69 -20.60 18.78
N PRO A 381 -27.14 -20.70 17.51
CA PRO A 381 -26.73 -21.74 16.58
C PRO A 381 -25.22 -21.71 16.31
N GLU A 382 -24.64 -22.89 16.07
CA GLU A 382 -23.28 -22.99 15.56
C GLU A 382 -23.29 -22.72 14.04
N PRO A 383 -22.46 -21.82 13.52
CA PRO A 383 -22.44 -21.52 12.09
C PRO A 383 -21.93 -22.71 11.27
N PRO A 384 -22.48 -22.94 10.07
CA PRO A 384 -22.00 -23.99 9.17
C PRO A 384 -20.52 -23.76 8.81
N ALA A 385 -19.79 -24.85 8.61
CA ALA A 385 -18.41 -24.76 8.15
C ALA A 385 -18.39 -24.36 6.66
N PRO A 386 -17.60 -23.36 6.26
CA PRO A 386 -17.45 -22.99 4.86
C PRO A 386 -16.66 -24.04 4.08
N SER A 387 -16.92 -24.14 2.79
CA SER A 387 -16.11 -24.84 1.79
C SER A 387 -15.06 -23.90 1.19
N PRO A 388 -13.92 -24.41 0.68
CA PRO A 388 -12.94 -23.62 -0.08
C PRO A 388 -13.52 -22.97 -1.36
N GLU A 389 -14.64 -23.51 -1.85
CA GLU A 389 -15.41 -23.03 -3.01
C GLU A 389 -16.42 -21.94 -2.66
N ASP A 390 -16.71 -21.72 -1.38
CA ASP A 390 -17.66 -20.71 -0.96
C ASP A 390 -17.07 -19.30 -1.10
N THR A 391 -17.95 -18.33 -1.41
CA THR A 391 -17.57 -16.93 -1.50
C THR A 391 -17.27 -16.39 -0.10
N ALA A 392 -16.03 -15.95 0.12
CA ALA A 392 -15.64 -15.29 1.35
C ALA A 392 -15.94 -13.79 1.28
N VAL A 393 -15.58 -13.15 0.17
CA VAL A 393 -15.66 -11.70 0.00
C VAL A 393 -16.20 -11.33 -1.37
N ILE A 394 -17.09 -10.35 -1.42
CA ILE A 394 -17.46 -9.63 -2.65
C ILE A 394 -16.81 -8.25 -2.56
N MET A 395 -15.69 -8.06 -3.25
CA MET A 395 -14.90 -6.84 -3.13
C MET A 395 -15.20 -5.87 -4.27
N PHE A 396 -15.79 -4.73 -3.95
CA PHE A 396 -16.09 -3.71 -4.95
C PHE A 396 -14.84 -2.95 -5.38
N THR A 397 -14.64 -2.85 -6.70
CA THR A 397 -13.54 -2.09 -7.31
C THR A 397 -14.08 -0.84 -7.98
N SER A 398 -13.39 0.29 -7.83
CA SER A 398 -13.68 1.50 -8.59
C SER A 398 -13.16 1.34 -10.03
N GLY A 399 -13.97 0.72 -10.88
CA GLY A 399 -13.65 0.59 -12.30
C GLY A 399 -13.59 1.95 -12.99
N SER A 400 -12.74 2.07 -14.02
CA SER A 400 -12.72 3.24 -14.89
C SER A 400 -14.03 3.43 -15.67
N THR A 401 -15.01 2.52 -15.59
CA THR A 401 -16.22 2.49 -16.44
C THR A 401 -17.48 3.10 -15.82
N GLY A 402 -17.49 3.55 -14.56
CA GLY A 402 -18.63 4.25 -13.94
C GLY A 402 -19.14 3.56 -12.68
N LEU A 403 -19.76 2.39 -12.80
CA LEU A 403 -20.27 1.61 -11.67
C LEU A 403 -19.19 0.72 -11.04
N PRO A 404 -19.15 0.60 -9.69
CA PRO A 404 -18.26 -0.34 -9.02
C PRO A 404 -18.56 -1.79 -9.44
N LYS A 405 -17.52 -2.59 -9.67
CA LYS A 405 -17.66 -4.02 -9.98
C LYS A 405 -17.33 -4.85 -8.75
N GLY A 406 -18.22 -5.75 -8.34
CA GLY A 406 -17.97 -6.70 -7.25
C GLY A 406 -17.14 -7.88 -7.75
N VAL A 407 -15.92 -8.05 -7.24
CA VAL A 407 -15.07 -9.22 -7.52
C VAL A 407 -15.41 -10.33 -6.54
N VAL A 408 -15.70 -11.53 -7.05
CA VAL A 408 -16.07 -12.70 -6.24
C VAL A 408 -14.82 -13.43 -5.79
N VAL A 409 -14.49 -13.29 -4.51
CA VAL A 409 -13.29 -13.86 -3.89
C VAL A 409 -13.69 -15.05 -3.02
N LEU A 410 -13.19 -16.24 -3.37
CA LEU A 410 -13.47 -17.47 -2.66
C LEU A 410 -12.52 -17.66 -1.48
N HIS A 411 -12.90 -18.50 -0.51
CA HIS A 411 -12.04 -18.82 0.63
C HIS A 411 -10.66 -19.32 0.20
N ARG A 412 -10.59 -20.25 -0.78
CA ARG A 412 -9.31 -20.76 -1.28
C ARG A 412 -8.42 -19.68 -1.89
N ASN A 413 -9.02 -18.64 -2.49
CA ASN A 413 -8.25 -17.61 -3.19
C ASN A 413 -7.42 -16.78 -2.21
N LEU A 414 -8.03 -16.37 -1.10
CA LEU A 414 -7.36 -15.60 -0.07
C LEU A 414 -6.33 -16.46 0.69
N VAL A 415 -6.62 -17.74 0.95
CA VAL A 415 -5.65 -18.67 1.54
C VAL A 415 -4.43 -18.84 0.62
N ALA A 416 -4.64 -19.11 -0.67
CA ALA A 416 -3.55 -19.23 -1.64
C ALA A 416 -2.74 -17.94 -1.77
N CYS A 417 -3.39 -16.77 -1.70
CA CYS A 417 -2.69 -15.49 -1.73
C CYS A 417 -1.86 -15.25 -0.45
N ALA A 418 -2.43 -15.55 0.72
CA ALA A 418 -1.74 -15.39 2.00
C ALA A 418 -0.46 -16.24 2.07
N VAL A 419 -0.52 -17.46 1.54
CA VAL A 419 0.65 -18.34 1.41
C VAL A 419 1.66 -17.79 0.40
N GLY A 420 1.21 -17.47 -0.81
CA GLY A 420 2.11 -17.01 -1.87
C GLY A 420 2.86 -15.71 -1.55
N LEU A 421 2.19 -14.77 -0.90
CA LEU A 421 2.81 -13.52 -0.42
C LEU A 421 3.63 -13.75 0.86
N GLY A 422 3.11 -14.50 1.83
CA GLY A 422 3.78 -14.77 3.10
C GLY A 422 5.15 -15.44 2.90
N ASP A 423 5.21 -16.45 2.05
CA ASP A 423 6.46 -17.18 1.74
C ASP A 423 7.46 -16.33 0.93
N SER A 424 6.96 -15.28 0.26
CA SER A 424 7.82 -14.30 -0.42
C SER A 424 8.48 -13.33 0.58
N LEU A 425 7.96 -13.20 1.80
CA LEU A 425 8.56 -12.46 2.90
C LEU A 425 9.46 -13.39 3.74
N PRO A 426 10.78 -13.16 3.77
CA PRO A 426 11.68 -14.05 4.49
C PRO A 426 11.43 -14.00 5.99
N ASN A 427 11.32 -15.19 6.61
CA ASN A 427 11.18 -15.40 8.05
C ASN A 427 9.97 -14.67 8.66
N LEU A 428 8.84 -14.58 7.95
CA LEU A 428 7.59 -14.07 8.55
C LEU A 428 7.15 -14.99 9.69
N CYS A 429 6.94 -14.43 10.88
CA CYS A 429 6.63 -15.20 12.08
C CYS A 429 5.80 -14.39 13.10
N SER A 430 5.54 -14.97 14.28
CA SER A 430 4.75 -14.34 15.33
C SER A 430 5.39 -13.12 16.00
N ASP A 431 6.69 -12.89 15.79
CA ASP A 431 7.38 -11.68 16.28
C ASP A 431 7.21 -10.48 15.32
N ASP A 432 6.67 -10.72 14.12
CA ASP A 432 6.46 -9.66 13.14
C ASP A 432 5.15 -8.90 13.42
N ILE A 433 5.27 -7.58 13.31
CA ILE A 433 4.19 -6.63 13.51
C ILE A 433 3.95 -5.83 12.22
N TRP A 434 2.71 -5.81 11.76
CA TRP A 434 2.20 -5.02 10.64
C TRP A 434 1.45 -3.78 11.14
N LEU A 435 1.68 -2.62 10.51
CA LEU A 435 0.89 -1.42 10.75
C LEU A 435 -0.25 -1.34 9.71
N ALA A 436 -1.48 -1.64 10.16
CA ALA A 436 -2.67 -1.59 9.34
C ALA A 436 -3.28 -0.19 9.34
N TYR A 437 -3.14 0.54 8.23
CA TYR A 437 -3.66 1.90 8.08
C TYR A 437 -4.25 2.19 6.71
N LEU A 438 -4.06 1.32 5.71
CA LEU A 438 -4.79 1.42 4.44
C LEU A 438 -6.20 0.82 4.63
N PRO A 439 -7.17 1.14 3.76
CA PRO A 439 -8.53 0.60 3.88
C PRO A 439 -8.57 -0.94 3.79
N SER A 440 -9.10 -1.65 4.79
CA SER A 440 -9.30 -3.11 4.76
C SER A 440 -10.34 -3.54 3.72
N SER A 441 -11.18 -2.60 3.26
CA SER A 441 -12.04 -2.77 2.08
C SER A 441 -11.27 -2.77 0.74
N HIS A 442 -9.95 -2.55 0.76
CA HIS A 442 -9.05 -2.68 -0.38
C HIS A 442 -8.23 -3.96 -0.27
N ILE A 443 -8.14 -4.72 -1.37
CA ILE A 443 -7.51 -6.05 -1.38
C ILE A 443 -6.08 -6.06 -0.85
N LEU A 444 -5.29 -5.02 -1.16
CA LEU A 444 -3.91 -4.89 -0.71
C LEU A 444 -3.77 -5.02 0.82
N GLU A 445 -4.64 -4.34 1.57
CA GLU A 445 -4.58 -4.37 3.02
C GLU A 445 -5.11 -5.71 3.55
N LEU A 446 -6.28 -6.14 3.08
CA LEU A 446 -6.87 -7.42 3.49
C LEU A 446 -5.91 -8.61 3.26
N ALA A 447 -5.27 -8.67 2.10
CA ALA A 447 -4.31 -9.71 1.78
C ALA A 447 -3.07 -9.64 2.67
N ALA A 448 -2.55 -8.43 2.93
CA ALA A 448 -1.42 -8.25 3.85
C ALA A 448 -1.78 -8.70 5.27
N GLU A 449 -2.91 -8.25 5.82
CA GLU A 449 -3.37 -8.66 7.14
C GLU A 449 -3.49 -10.19 7.26
N LEU A 450 -4.09 -10.85 6.25
CA LEU A 450 -4.22 -12.32 6.22
C LEU A 450 -2.86 -13.04 6.12
N CYS A 451 -1.86 -12.46 5.45
CA CYS A 451 -0.50 -13.01 5.46
C CYS A 451 0.07 -13.05 6.89
N PHE A 452 -0.04 -11.94 7.62
CA PHE A 452 0.48 -11.84 8.99
C PHE A 452 -0.30 -12.75 9.94
N VAL A 453 -1.63 -12.79 9.81
CA VAL A 453 -2.47 -13.74 10.56
C VAL A 453 -2.06 -15.19 10.25
N SER A 454 -1.77 -15.54 8.99
CA SER A 454 -1.34 -16.92 8.66
C SER A 454 -0.01 -17.34 9.31
N ALA A 455 0.79 -16.37 9.76
CA ALA A 455 2.09 -16.57 10.43
C ALA A 455 2.06 -16.32 11.94
N GLY A 456 0.90 -15.98 12.51
CA GLY A 456 0.76 -15.64 13.93
C GLY A 456 1.30 -14.25 14.31
N GLY A 457 1.56 -13.38 13.33
CA GLY A 457 2.06 -12.01 13.55
C GLY A 457 0.98 -11.08 14.11
N ALA A 458 1.40 -9.92 14.62
CA ALA A 458 0.49 -8.92 15.20
C ALA A 458 0.13 -7.82 14.19
N LEU A 459 -1.11 -7.34 14.26
CA LEU A 459 -1.59 -6.19 13.48
C LEU A 459 -1.87 -5.03 14.42
N GLY A 460 -1.20 -3.89 14.24
CA GLY A 460 -1.54 -2.64 14.92
C GLY A 460 -2.33 -1.73 13.99
N TYR A 461 -3.51 -1.27 14.40
CA TYR A 461 -4.39 -0.44 13.58
C TYR A 461 -4.12 1.05 13.82
N GLY A 462 -4.01 1.79 12.73
CA GLY A 462 -3.80 3.25 12.71
C GLY A 462 -4.53 3.89 11.52
N SER A 463 -4.20 5.14 11.22
CA SER A 463 -4.83 5.89 10.13
C SER A 463 -3.79 6.61 9.26
N PRO A 464 -4.06 6.82 7.96
CA PRO A 464 -3.18 7.62 7.10
C PRO A 464 -2.97 9.06 7.63
N PHE A 465 -3.87 9.54 8.50
CA PHE A 465 -3.82 10.87 9.11
C PHE A 465 -3.09 10.92 10.46
N THR A 466 -2.74 9.77 11.02
CA THR A 466 -1.98 9.61 12.28
C THR A 466 -0.69 8.82 12.12
N LEU A 467 -0.40 8.33 10.91
CA LEU A 467 0.74 7.45 10.57
C LEU A 467 2.10 7.90 11.13
N THR A 468 2.50 9.15 10.87
CA THR A 468 3.75 9.76 11.34
C THR A 468 3.47 10.90 12.33
N SER A 469 4.43 11.30 13.16
CA SER A 469 4.23 12.41 14.11
C SER A 469 3.99 13.77 13.45
N GLY A 470 4.30 13.92 12.15
CA GLY A 470 3.96 15.10 11.35
C GLY A 470 2.62 15.01 10.62
N SER A 471 1.79 14.00 10.92
CA SER A 471 0.53 13.78 10.19
C SER A 471 -0.56 14.79 10.59
N PRO A 472 -1.53 15.08 9.70
CA PRO A 472 -2.51 16.15 9.92
C PRO A 472 -3.41 16.00 11.15
N SER A 473 -3.63 14.78 11.65
CA SER A 473 -4.46 14.58 12.85
C SER A 473 -3.68 14.50 14.15
N ILE A 474 -2.34 14.44 14.09
CA ILE A 474 -1.48 14.49 15.29
C ILE A 474 -1.30 15.94 15.73
N PRO A 475 -1.53 16.28 17.02
CA PRO A 475 -1.25 17.59 17.58
C PRO A 475 0.17 18.06 17.25
N GLN A 476 0.31 19.31 16.85
CA GLN A 476 1.60 19.93 16.53
C GLN A 476 1.96 21.00 17.57
N PRO A 477 3.25 21.26 17.82
CA PRO A 477 3.67 22.35 18.69
C PRO A 477 3.03 23.69 18.26
N GLY A 478 2.44 24.41 19.21
CA GLY A 478 1.73 25.67 18.97
C GLY A 478 0.28 25.54 18.48
N ASP A 479 -0.28 24.32 18.44
CA ASP A 479 -1.72 24.13 18.19
C ASP A 479 -2.56 24.70 19.34
N VAL A 480 -3.60 25.47 18.97
CA VAL A 480 -4.60 26.04 19.88
C VAL A 480 -5.99 25.57 19.49
N ASP A 481 -6.84 25.27 20.49
CA ASP A 481 -8.25 24.93 20.25
C ASP A 481 -9.08 26.16 19.84
N GLU A 482 -10.34 25.96 19.46
CA GLU A 482 -11.24 27.06 19.05
C GLU A 482 -11.45 28.13 20.14
N SER A 483 -11.20 27.79 21.42
CA SER A 483 -11.23 28.74 22.54
C SER A 483 -9.90 29.47 22.76
N GLY A 484 -8.91 29.25 21.89
CA GLY A 484 -7.58 29.86 21.98
C GLY A 484 -6.67 29.24 23.04
N ARG A 485 -7.04 28.09 23.62
CA ARG A 485 -6.22 27.42 24.64
C ARG A 485 -5.15 26.58 23.96
N PRO A 486 -3.88 26.68 24.37
CA PRO A 486 -2.83 25.78 23.92
C PRO A 486 -3.17 24.33 24.25
N ARG A 487 -3.01 23.44 23.27
CA ARG A 487 -3.17 22.00 23.44
C ARG A 487 -1.85 21.32 23.14
N GLU A 488 -0.87 21.50 24.03
CA GLU A 488 0.36 20.72 23.98
C GLU A 488 0.06 19.29 24.42
N ALA A 489 0.38 18.32 23.57
CA ALA A 489 0.26 16.91 23.88
C ALA A 489 1.49 16.19 23.35
N ASP A 490 2.20 15.47 24.22
CA ASP A 490 3.33 14.61 23.84
C ASP A 490 2.81 13.33 23.19
N VAL A 491 2.34 13.44 21.95
CA VAL A 491 1.73 12.36 21.17
C VAL A 491 2.59 12.06 19.96
N VAL A 492 2.92 10.78 19.77
CA VAL A 492 3.63 10.32 18.58
C VAL A 492 2.67 9.72 17.53
N GLY A 493 3.12 9.68 16.28
CA GLY A 493 2.40 8.98 15.22
C GLY A 493 2.39 7.46 15.40
N ASP A 494 1.46 6.79 14.72
CA ASP A 494 1.21 5.35 14.89
C ASP A 494 2.44 4.49 14.60
N ALA A 495 3.23 4.83 13.57
CA ALA A 495 4.43 4.07 13.23
C ALA A 495 5.51 4.14 14.31
N VAL A 496 5.63 5.28 15.00
CA VAL A 496 6.59 5.45 16.11
C VAL A 496 6.11 4.73 17.37
N ALA A 497 4.80 4.82 17.67
CA ALA A 497 4.18 4.11 18.80
C ALA A 497 4.24 2.59 18.63
N LEU A 498 3.91 2.07 17.45
CA LEU A 498 3.85 0.63 17.18
C LEU A 498 5.23 0.00 16.96
N ARG A 499 6.16 0.72 16.35
CA ARG A 499 7.47 0.22 15.89
C ARG A 499 7.31 -1.05 15.01
N PRO A 500 6.59 -0.95 13.88
CA PRO A 500 6.30 -2.11 13.04
C PRO A 500 7.56 -2.73 12.46
N THR A 501 7.50 -4.02 12.18
CA THR A 501 8.58 -4.76 11.48
C THR A 501 8.47 -4.62 9.97
N ILE A 502 7.24 -4.57 9.45
CA ILE A 502 6.97 -4.44 8.03
C ILE A 502 5.80 -3.47 7.86
N ILE A 503 5.85 -2.65 6.82
CA ILE A 503 4.81 -1.66 6.52
C ILE A 503 4.58 -1.57 5.00
N ALA A 504 3.33 -1.38 4.60
CA ALA A 504 3.02 -0.95 3.23
C ALA A 504 3.28 0.55 3.08
N CYS A 505 3.99 0.95 2.04
CA CYS A 505 4.13 2.34 1.62
C CYS A 505 3.70 2.46 0.15
N VAL A 506 2.45 2.88 -0.06
CA VAL A 506 1.96 3.25 -1.41
C VAL A 506 2.67 4.52 -1.90
N PRO A 507 2.75 4.77 -3.23
CA PRO A 507 3.52 5.91 -3.76
C PRO A 507 3.19 7.28 -3.13
N ALA A 508 1.92 7.54 -2.81
CA ALA A 508 1.51 8.78 -2.14
C ALA A 508 2.06 8.90 -0.71
N VAL A 509 2.17 7.78 0.02
CA VAL A 509 2.77 7.74 1.36
C VAL A 509 4.27 7.96 1.28
N VAL A 510 4.93 7.36 0.29
CA VAL A 510 6.36 7.58 0.01
C VAL A 510 6.63 9.06 -0.26
N ALA A 511 5.82 9.70 -1.11
CA ALA A 511 5.94 11.13 -1.40
C ALA A 511 5.77 11.99 -0.13
N ARG A 512 4.80 11.66 0.73
CA ARG A 512 4.58 12.36 2.01
C ARG A 512 5.77 12.19 2.97
N ILE A 513 6.29 10.98 3.11
CA ILE A 513 7.47 10.68 3.93
C ILE A 513 8.67 11.49 3.42
N ARG A 514 8.92 11.43 2.10
CA ARG A 514 10.01 12.18 1.46
C ARG A 514 9.88 13.67 1.72
N LYS A 515 8.69 14.24 1.55
CA LYS A 515 8.40 15.64 1.86
C LYS A 515 8.66 15.98 3.32
N GLY A 516 8.19 15.18 4.26
CA GLY A 516 8.41 15.42 5.70
C GLY A 516 9.88 15.39 6.09
N VAL A 517 10.64 14.41 5.58
CA VAL A 517 12.08 14.31 5.81
C VAL A 517 12.82 15.48 5.18
N MET A 518 12.56 15.78 3.90
CA MET A 518 13.23 16.88 3.20
C MET A 518 12.88 18.25 3.79
N GLY A 519 11.65 18.45 4.26
CA GLY A 519 11.26 19.66 4.98
C GLY A 519 12.09 19.86 6.26
N THR A 520 12.35 18.78 7.00
CA THR A 520 13.21 18.81 8.20
C THR A 520 14.68 19.08 7.86
N VAL A 521 15.19 18.48 6.78
CA VAL A 521 16.55 18.73 6.30
C VAL A 521 16.71 20.19 5.84
N ASN A 522 15.71 20.71 5.14
CA ASN A 522 15.73 22.06 4.57
C ASN A 522 15.60 23.16 5.63
N SER A 523 14.86 22.91 6.72
CA SER A 523 14.73 23.82 7.86
C SER A 523 15.96 23.85 8.77
N THR A 524 16.83 22.85 8.67
CA THR A 524 18.09 22.81 9.41
C THR A 524 19.13 23.71 8.75
N THR A 525 20.03 24.35 9.51
CA THR A 525 21.08 25.23 8.99
C THR A 525 22.50 24.74 9.32
N GLY A 526 23.49 25.29 8.61
CA GLY A 526 24.92 25.03 8.87
C GLY A 526 25.37 23.59 8.64
N LEU A 527 26.24 23.10 9.53
CA LEU A 527 26.91 21.79 9.41
C LEU A 527 25.93 20.62 9.32
N ARG A 528 24.80 20.67 10.04
CA ARG A 528 23.80 19.58 10.03
C ARG A 528 23.12 19.45 8.65
N LYS A 529 22.81 20.57 7.99
CA LYS A 529 22.27 20.57 6.62
C LYS A 529 23.29 20.04 5.61
N TRP A 530 24.54 20.49 5.74
CA TRP A 530 25.63 20.01 4.90
C TRP A 530 25.82 18.49 5.06
N LEU A 531 25.88 17.99 6.29
CA LEU A 531 26.04 16.56 6.58
C LEU A 531 24.87 15.73 6.06
N ALA A 532 23.62 16.16 6.26
CA ALA A 532 22.45 15.44 5.75
C ALA A 532 22.42 15.39 4.22
N THR A 533 22.74 16.51 3.56
CA THR A 533 22.79 16.59 2.09
C THR A 533 23.92 15.73 1.53
N TYR A 534 25.09 15.77 2.18
CA TYR A 534 26.24 14.94 1.82
C TYR A 534 25.94 13.45 2.00
N ALA A 535 25.31 13.07 3.11
CA ALA A 535 24.92 11.69 3.39
C ALA A 535 23.94 11.17 2.34
N LEU A 536 22.87 11.91 2.04
CA LEU A 536 21.90 11.54 0.99
C LEU A 536 22.57 11.32 -0.37
N LYS A 537 23.41 12.26 -0.80
CA LYS A 537 24.10 12.18 -2.10
C LYS A 537 25.05 10.98 -2.15
N THR A 538 25.88 10.81 -1.13
CA THR A 538 26.93 9.77 -1.08
C THR A 538 26.32 8.38 -0.95
N SER A 539 25.35 8.19 -0.06
CA SER A 539 24.69 6.90 0.14
C SER A 539 23.84 6.49 -1.05
N THR A 540 23.23 7.44 -1.78
CA THR A 540 22.53 7.15 -3.04
C THR A 540 23.49 6.66 -4.12
N ALA A 541 24.64 7.32 -4.28
CA ALA A 541 25.67 6.89 -5.22
C ALA A 541 26.26 5.52 -4.84
N ALA A 542 26.52 5.29 -3.55
CA ALA A 542 27.00 4.02 -3.03
C ALA A 542 25.98 2.89 -3.25
N PHE A 543 24.70 3.12 -2.95
CA PHE A 543 23.63 2.15 -3.16
C PHE A 543 23.52 1.75 -4.63
N SER A 544 23.57 2.73 -5.53
CA SER A 544 23.54 2.51 -6.99
C SER A 544 24.76 1.72 -7.48
N ALA A 545 25.90 1.84 -6.80
CA ALA A 545 27.11 1.07 -7.06
C ALA A 545 27.14 -0.31 -6.36
N GLY A 546 26.06 -0.71 -5.68
CA GLY A 546 25.99 -1.98 -4.94
C GLY A 546 26.71 -1.95 -3.58
N LYS A 547 27.17 -0.79 -3.11
CA LYS A 547 27.90 -0.61 -1.85
C LYS A 547 26.97 -0.15 -0.71
N SER A 548 27.49 -0.12 0.51
CA SER A 548 26.82 0.41 1.72
C SER A 548 27.66 1.52 2.38
N THR A 549 27.06 2.29 3.28
CA THR A 549 27.70 3.45 3.94
C THR A 549 27.50 3.43 5.46
N PRO A 550 27.93 2.37 6.17
CA PRO A 550 27.50 2.06 7.54
C PRO A 550 27.71 3.20 8.55
N PHE A 551 28.75 4.01 8.37
CA PHE A 551 29.01 5.18 9.22
C PHE A 551 27.97 6.30 9.04
N LEU A 552 27.64 6.65 7.79
CA LEU A 552 26.61 7.65 7.49
C LEU A 552 25.22 7.13 7.89
N ASP A 553 25.02 5.83 7.75
CA ASP A 553 23.80 5.12 8.12
C ASP A 553 23.50 5.30 9.63
N GLY A 554 24.49 5.03 10.49
CA GLY A 554 24.35 5.21 11.94
C GLY A 554 24.31 6.68 12.39
N LEU A 555 25.05 7.57 11.73
CA LEU A 555 25.15 8.98 12.15
C LEU A 555 23.91 9.81 11.77
N VAL A 556 23.30 9.54 10.61
CA VAL A 556 22.22 10.36 10.04
C VAL A 556 20.91 9.60 9.94
N PHE A 557 20.92 8.43 9.27
CA PHE A 557 19.69 7.75 8.88
C PHE A 557 19.00 7.03 10.06
N ASP A 558 19.75 6.55 11.06
CA ASP A 558 19.19 5.94 12.27
C ASP A 558 18.22 6.86 13.03
N GLY A 559 18.59 8.13 13.16
CA GLY A 559 17.72 9.14 13.77
C GLY A 559 16.45 9.40 12.95
N ILE A 560 16.57 9.41 11.62
CA ILE A 560 15.44 9.66 10.71
C ILE A 560 14.47 8.47 10.73
N ARG A 561 14.95 7.23 10.52
CA ARG A 561 14.08 6.04 10.51
C ARG A 561 13.38 5.81 11.84
N THR A 562 14.04 6.13 12.96
CA THR A 562 13.44 6.02 14.30
C THR A 562 12.31 7.03 14.48
N LYS A 563 12.53 8.29 14.06
CA LYS A 563 11.52 9.36 14.19
C LYS A 563 10.34 9.22 13.23
N VAL A 564 10.54 8.57 12.07
CA VAL A 564 9.48 8.42 11.06
C VAL A 564 8.73 7.10 11.21
N LEU A 565 9.43 5.97 11.42
CA LEU A 565 8.88 4.62 11.38
C LEU A 565 9.15 3.78 12.63
N GLY A 566 9.64 4.37 13.74
CA GLY A 566 9.85 3.66 15.01
C GLY A 566 11.09 2.75 15.06
N GLY A 567 11.90 2.71 13.99
CA GLY A 567 13.25 2.12 13.97
C GLY A 567 13.34 0.58 13.93
N ASN A 568 12.21 -0.14 13.88
CA ASN A 568 12.17 -1.61 13.85
C ASN A 568 11.83 -2.18 12.46
N VAL A 569 11.60 -1.32 11.46
CA VAL A 569 11.20 -1.76 10.11
C VAL A 569 12.36 -2.49 9.42
N ARG A 570 12.12 -3.76 9.10
CA ARG A 570 13.04 -4.63 8.33
C ARG A 570 12.67 -4.76 6.86
N ALA A 571 11.44 -4.41 6.46
CA ALA A 571 11.01 -4.41 5.06
C ALA A 571 9.86 -3.42 4.81
N ILE A 572 9.83 -2.85 3.61
CA ILE A 572 8.74 -1.98 3.15
C ILE A 572 8.15 -2.58 1.88
N ALA A 573 6.86 -2.90 1.91
CA ALA A 573 6.13 -3.34 0.71
C ALA A 573 5.54 -2.12 -0.01
N SER A 574 5.56 -2.12 -1.33
CA SER A 574 4.92 -1.07 -2.14
C SER A 574 4.04 -1.69 -3.21
N GLY A 575 2.84 -1.15 -3.37
CA GLY A 575 1.83 -1.61 -4.30
C GLY A 575 0.72 -0.57 -4.46
N GLY A 576 -0.37 -0.93 -5.14
CA GLY A 576 -1.53 -0.05 -5.36
C GLY A 576 -1.33 1.06 -6.40
N GLY A 577 -0.09 1.35 -6.80
CA GLY A 577 0.25 2.27 -7.88
C GLY A 577 1.73 2.16 -8.31
N PRO A 578 2.09 2.72 -9.47
CA PRO A 578 3.45 2.69 -9.99
C PRO A 578 4.40 3.53 -9.12
N LEU A 579 5.56 2.96 -8.79
CA LEU A 579 6.62 3.64 -8.04
C LEU A 579 7.84 3.87 -8.93
N SER A 580 8.36 5.11 -8.91
CA SER A 580 9.56 5.45 -9.67
C SER A 580 10.82 4.81 -9.07
N ALA A 581 11.80 4.52 -9.93
CA ALA A 581 13.09 3.98 -9.50
C ALA A 581 13.80 4.90 -8.48
N ASP A 582 13.76 6.21 -8.70
CA ASP A 582 14.33 7.20 -7.78
C ASP A 582 13.67 7.16 -6.40
N ALA A 583 12.34 7.09 -6.33
CA ALA A 583 11.63 6.99 -5.06
C ALA A 583 11.97 5.69 -4.32
N GLN A 584 12.09 4.57 -5.05
CA GLN A 584 12.52 3.30 -4.46
C GLN A 584 13.94 3.38 -3.90
N VAL A 585 14.91 3.90 -4.68
CA VAL A 585 16.30 4.09 -4.20
C VAL A 585 16.33 4.99 -2.98
N TRP A 586 15.65 6.13 -3.04
CA TRP A 586 15.59 7.10 -1.94
C TRP A 586 15.07 6.45 -0.65
N MET A 587 14.00 5.66 -0.73
CA MET A 587 13.45 4.95 0.42
C MET A 587 14.40 3.87 0.96
N ASN A 588 15.04 3.08 0.08
CA ASN A 588 16.04 2.08 0.53
C ASN A 588 17.20 2.75 1.28
N VAL A 589 17.66 3.90 0.81
CA VAL A 589 18.76 4.67 1.43
C VAL A 589 18.33 5.34 2.73
N VAL A 590 17.20 6.05 2.74
CA VAL A 590 16.81 6.84 3.92
C VAL A 590 16.29 5.97 5.06
N MET A 591 15.55 4.91 4.73
CA MET A 591 15.00 4.00 5.75
C MET A 591 15.95 2.88 6.13
N GLN A 592 17.05 2.68 5.39
CA GLN A 592 18.04 1.63 5.62
C GLN A 592 17.39 0.23 5.65
N CYS A 593 16.34 0.03 4.84
CA CYS A 593 15.61 -1.22 4.76
C CYS A 593 15.13 -1.48 3.32
N PRO A 594 14.97 -2.75 2.93
CA PRO A 594 14.53 -3.12 1.59
C PRO A 594 13.09 -2.64 1.33
N MET A 595 12.95 -1.68 0.42
CA MET A 595 11.65 -1.34 -0.18
C MET A 595 11.47 -2.16 -1.46
N ARG A 596 10.42 -2.98 -1.48
CA ARG A 596 10.14 -3.95 -2.55
C ARG A 596 8.78 -3.68 -3.18
N GLN A 597 8.75 -3.71 -4.50
CA GLN A 597 7.52 -3.52 -5.26
C GLN A 597 6.81 -4.85 -5.44
N GLY A 598 5.50 -4.83 -5.30
CA GLY A 598 4.60 -5.92 -5.66
C GLY A 598 3.58 -5.44 -6.68
N TYR A 599 3.15 -6.38 -7.52
CA TYR A 599 2.08 -6.15 -8.49
C TYR A 599 0.94 -7.12 -8.22
N GLY A 600 -0.30 -6.65 -8.30
CA GLY A 600 -1.50 -7.43 -8.09
C GLY A 600 -2.75 -6.58 -8.27
N LEU A 601 -3.87 -7.25 -8.52
CA LEU A 601 -5.21 -6.69 -8.67
C LEU A 601 -6.17 -7.38 -7.72
N THR A 602 -7.37 -6.81 -7.54
CA THR A 602 -8.43 -7.44 -6.75
C THR A 602 -8.77 -8.83 -7.25
N GLU A 603 -8.78 -9.01 -8.57
CA GLU A 603 -9.01 -10.28 -9.28
C GLU A 603 -7.92 -11.35 -9.04
N THR A 604 -6.83 -10.98 -8.37
CA THR A 604 -5.71 -11.87 -8.00
C THR A 604 -5.48 -11.89 -6.49
N CYS A 605 -6.47 -11.46 -5.70
CA CYS A 605 -6.36 -11.27 -4.25
C CYS A 605 -5.20 -10.35 -3.83
N GLY A 606 -4.77 -9.43 -4.69
CA GLY A 606 -3.65 -8.53 -4.43
C GLY A 606 -2.26 -9.14 -4.69
N GLY A 607 -2.19 -10.41 -5.10
CA GLY A 607 -0.93 -11.14 -5.32
C GLY A 607 -0.68 -11.55 -6.77
N GLY A 608 0.14 -10.81 -7.50
CA GLY A 608 0.64 -11.19 -8.83
C GLY A 608 2.11 -11.56 -8.75
N THR A 609 2.93 -10.57 -8.39
CA THR A 609 4.38 -10.70 -8.22
C THR A 609 4.81 -9.99 -6.95
N LEU A 610 5.95 -10.41 -6.36
CA LEU A 610 6.59 -9.66 -5.29
C LEU A 610 8.10 -9.69 -5.47
N GLN A 611 8.71 -8.51 -5.49
CA GLN A 611 10.16 -8.39 -5.55
C GLN A 611 10.82 -8.97 -4.30
N TRP A 612 11.81 -9.84 -4.47
CA TRP A 612 12.51 -10.49 -3.37
C TRP A 612 13.32 -9.49 -2.52
N MET A 613 13.48 -9.78 -1.23
CA MET A 613 14.14 -8.86 -0.28
C MET A 613 15.63 -8.63 -0.55
N ASP A 614 16.31 -9.55 -1.20
CA ASP A 614 17.70 -9.42 -1.65
C ASP A 614 17.83 -8.60 -2.95
N ASP A 615 16.75 -8.50 -3.73
CA ASP A 615 16.75 -7.83 -5.02
C ASP A 615 16.83 -6.30 -4.90
N ARG A 616 17.99 -5.74 -5.30
CA ARG A 616 18.25 -4.29 -5.30
C ARG A 616 17.86 -3.59 -6.60
N SER A 617 17.38 -4.32 -7.60
CA SER A 617 16.95 -3.73 -8.87
C SER A 617 15.73 -2.82 -8.68
N THR A 618 15.52 -1.91 -9.62
CA THR A 618 14.42 -0.93 -9.57
C THR A 618 13.65 -0.93 -10.88
N ALA A 619 12.45 -0.35 -10.86
CA ALA A 619 11.51 -0.35 -11.99
C ALA A 619 11.10 -1.77 -12.44
N ARG A 620 10.99 -2.70 -11.49
CA ARG A 620 10.55 -4.09 -11.66
C ARG A 620 9.63 -4.44 -10.50
N VAL A 621 8.73 -5.39 -10.70
CA VAL A 621 7.73 -5.81 -9.69
C VAL A 621 7.97 -7.21 -9.13
N GLY A 622 9.09 -7.85 -9.52
CA GLY A 622 9.50 -9.16 -9.03
C GLY A 622 9.03 -10.34 -9.88
N PRO A 623 9.43 -11.57 -9.51
CA PRO A 623 8.91 -12.79 -10.11
C PRO A 623 7.47 -13.09 -9.63
N PRO A 624 6.75 -14.02 -10.30
CA PRO A 624 5.46 -14.54 -9.82
C PRO A 624 5.51 -14.96 -8.35
N ILE A 625 4.40 -14.79 -7.64
CA ILE A 625 4.28 -15.32 -6.27
C ILE A 625 4.07 -16.84 -6.32
N LEU A 626 4.27 -17.53 -5.18
CA LEU A 626 4.33 -19.00 -5.18
C LEU A 626 2.99 -19.69 -5.52
N SER A 627 1.89 -18.95 -5.54
CA SER A 627 0.55 -19.46 -5.81
C SER A 627 0.06 -19.25 -7.24
N ASN A 628 0.87 -18.61 -8.11
CA ASN A 628 0.52 -18.36 -9.51
C ASN A 628 1.65 -18.57 -10.53
N ASP A 629 1.20 -18.73 -11.78
CA ASP A 629 1.98 -18.63 -13.00
C ASP A 629 1.56 -17.36 -13.76
N ILE A 630 2.49 -16.77 -14.50
CA ILE A 630 2.23 -15.57 -15.32
C ILE A 630 2.71 -15.80 -16.75
N LYS A 631 1.90 -15.45 -17.76
CA LYS A 631 2.31 -15.40 -19.16
C LYS A 631 2.04 -14.03 -19.77
N LEU A 632 2.71 -13.71 -20.88
CA LEU A 632 2.39 -12.54 -21.70
C LEU A 632 1.72 -12.99 -22.98
N VAL A 633 0.63 -12.32 -23.35
CA VAL A 633 -0.12 -12.55 -24.60
C VAL A 633 0.05 -11.34 -25.50
N ASP A 634 0.29 -11.57 -26.80
CA ASP A 634 0.49 -10.51 -27.78
C ASP A 634 -0.68 -9.52 -27.77
N TRP A 635 -0.33 -8.26 -28.01
CA TRP A 635 -1.32 -7.21 -28.19
C TRP A 635 -0.91 -6.35 -29.39
N GLU A 636 -1.35 -6.81 -30.57
CA GLU A 636 -0.97 -6.26 -31.87
C GLU A 636 -1.35 -4.77 -32.00
N GLU A 637 -2.51 -4.36 -31.47
CA GLU A 637 -2.94 -2.96 -31.55
C GLU A 637 -2.00 -2.01 -30.81
N GLY A 638 -1.37 -2.48 -29.73
CA GLY A 638 -0.35 -1.74 -28.98
C GLY A 638 1.08 -1.96 -29.48
N GLY A 639 1.30 -2.87 -30.44
CA GLY A 639 2.62 -3.22 -30.95
C GLY A 639 3.48 -4.05 -30.00
N TYR A 640 2.88 -4.72 -29.00
CA TYR A 640 3.61 -5.54 -28.04
C TYR A 640 3.57 -7.02 -28.44
N VAL A 641 4.75 -7.64 -28.56
CA VAL A 641 4.92 -9.01 -29.03
C VAL A 641 5.74 -9.86 -28.07
N SER A 642 5.26 -11.06 -27.80
CA SER A 642 5.87 -12.04 -26.90
C SER A 642 7.07 -12.75 -27.50
N SER A 643 7.18 -12.76 -28.84
CA SER A 643 8.25 -13.41 -29.60
C SER A 643 9.52 -12.56 -29.77
N GLY A 644 9.51 -11.31 -29.29
CA GLY A 644 10.66 -10.41 -29.37
C GLY A 644 11.83 -10.83 -28.47
N ALA A 645 13.01 -10.23 -28.69
CA ALA A 645 14.20 -10.44 -27.86
C ALA A 645 13.94 -10.12 -26.37
N THR A 646 13.04 -9.18 -26.11
CA THR A 646 12.48 -8.92 -24.79
C THR A 646 10.97 -9.18 -24.87
N PRO A 647 10.46 -10.29 -24.33
CA PRO A 647 9.06 -10.64 -24.43
C PRO A 647 8.16 -9.58 -23.79
N GLN A 648 7.18 -9.09 -24.55
CA GLN A 648 6.21 -8.09 -24.11
C GLN A 648 4.79 -8.53 -24.45
N GLY A 649 3.80 -8.07 -23.71
CA GLY A 649 2.40 -8.38 -23.99
C GLY A 649 1.47 -8.11 -22.82
N GLU A 650 0.19 -8.39 -23.00
CA GLU A 650 -0.80 -8.40 -21.93
C GLU A 650 -0.44 -9.44 -20.88
N ILE A 651 -0.40 -9.01 -19.62
CA ILE A 651 -0.16 -9.90 -18.50
C ILE A 651 -1.40 -10.76 -18.27
N CYS A 652 -1.21 -12.08 -18.27
CA CYS A 652 -2.23 -13.05 -17.91
C CYS A 652 -1.75 -13.87 -16.72
N ILE A 653 -2.60 -14.02 -15.71
CA ILE A 653 -2.25 -14.68 -14.44
C ILE A 653 -3.18 -15.89 -14.23
N CYS A 654 -2.59 -17.03 -13.83
CA CYS A 654 -3.32 -18.24 -13.48
C CYS A 654 -2.79 -18.78 -12.14
N GLY A 655 -3.66 -19.18 -11.22
CA GLY A 655 -3.22 -19.69 -9.91
C GLY A 655 -4.36 -19.83 -8.92
N GLY A 656 -4.04 -20.38 -7.73
CA GLY A 656 -5.04 -20.58 -6.68
C GLY A 656 -5.64 -19.27 -6.15
N ASN A 657 -4.92 -18.16 -6.30
CA ASN A 657 -5.33 -16.82 -5.88
C ASN A 657 -6.10 -16.02 -6.94
N VAL A 658 -6.32 -16.58 -8.13
CA VAL A 658 -7.17 -15.95 -9.16
C VAL A 658 -8.63 -16.15 -8.77
N THR A 659 -9.39 -15.05 -8.73
CA THR A 659 -10.78 -15.01 -8.25
C THR A 659 -11.76 -15.69 -9.19
N ALA A 660 -12.98 -15.96 -8.72
CA ALA A 660 -14.01 -16.66 -9.50
C ALA A 660 -14.62 -15.82 -10.65
N GLY A 661 -14.53 -14.49 -10.57
CA GLY A 661 -15.10 -13.60 -11.58
C GLY A 661 -15.74 -12.35 -11.01
N TYR A 662 -16.66 -11.78 -11.76
CA TYR A 662 -17.44 -10.60 -11.36
C TYR A 662 -18.86 -11.00 -10.96
N TYR A 663 -19.31 -10.48 -9.81
CA TYR A 663 -20.60 -10.81 -9.21
C TYR A 663 -21.75 -10.34 -10.11
N ARG A 664 -22.64 -11.28 -10.49
CA ARG A 664 -23.78 -11.06 -11.40
C ARG A 664 -23.40 -10.48 -12.77
N GLU A 665 -22.17 -10.72 -13.23
CA GLU A 665 -21.63 -10.15 -14.48
C GLU A 665 -20.94 -11.26 -15.32
N PRO A 666 -21.69 -12.26 -15.82
CA PRO A 666 -21.13 -13.44 -16.47
C PRO A 666 -20.41 -13.12 -17.78
N GLU A 667 -20.90 -12.16 -18.57
CA GLU A 667 -20.26 -11.76 -19.83
C GLU A 667 -18.87 -11.16 -19.60
N LYS A 668 -18.77 -10.17 -18.71
CA LYS A 668 -17.48 -9.57 -18.31
C LYS A 668 -16.54 -10.59 -17.67
N THR A 669 -17.09 -11.57 -16.96
CA THR A 669 -16.33 -12.67 -16.37
C THR A 669 -15.72 -13.52 -17.48
N ALA A 670 -16.52 -13.98 -18.45
CA ALA A 670 -16.02 -14.76 -19.59
C ALA A 670 -15.00 -14.00 -20.45
N GLU A 671 -15.12 -12.67 -20.57
CA GLU A 671 -14.14 -11.82 -21.27
C GLU A 671 -12.79 -11.76 -20.56
N SER A 672 -12.79 -11.71 -19.22
CA SER A 672 -11.60 -11.43 -18.41
C SER A 672 -10.94 -12.70 -17.85
N PHE A 673 -11.73 -13.76 -17.60
CA PHE A 673 -11.31 -15.04 -17.04
C PHE A 673 -11.49 -16.12 -18.10
N VAL A 674 -10.44 -16.36 -18.87
CA VAL A 674 -10.47 -17.24 -20.04
C VAL A 674 -10.00 -18.64 -19.63
N GLU A 675 -10.88 -19.62 -19.75
CA GLU A 675 -10.51 -21.03 -19.62
C GLU A 675 -9.79 -21.49 -20.89
N GLU A 676 -8.62 -22.12 -20.73
CA GLU A 676 -7.85 -22.70 -21.83
C GLU A 676 -8.02 -24.23 -21.90
N ALA A 677 -7.51 -24.83 -22.98
CA ALA A 677 -7.71 -26.26 -23.26
C ALA A 677 -7.09 -27.20 -22.22
N ASP A 678 -6.20 -26.70 -21.37
CA ASP A 678 -5.63 -27.41 -20.23
C ASP A 678 -6.50 -27.33 -18.96
N GLY A 679 -7.69 -26.73 -19.05
CA GLY A 679 -8.64 -26.53 -17.95
C GLY A 679 -8.24 -25.41 -16.99
N ARG A 680 -7.18 -24.63 -17.29
CA ARG A 680 -6.74 -23.52 -16.45
C ARG A 680 -7.47 -22.24 -16.81
N ILE A 681 -7.82 -21.48 -15.77
CA ILE A 681 -8.42 -20.15 -15.91
C ILE A 681 -7.32 -19.11 -15.87
N TRP A 682 -7.19 -18.37 -16.96
CA TRP A 682 -6.26 -17.25 -17.10
C TRP A 682 -7.00 -15.92 -16.98
N PHE A 683 -6.66 -15.15 -15.96
CA PHE A 683 -7.14 -13.79 -15.81
C PHE A 683 -6.32 -12.82 -16.67
N ARG A 684 -6.97 -12.15 -17.62
CA ARG A 684 -6.40 -11.09 -18.46
C ARG A 684 -6.45 -9.77 -17.70
N THR A 685 -5.29 -9.26 -17.30
CA THR A 685 -5.25 -8.12 -16.38
C THR A 685 -5.58 -6.78 -17.04
N GLY A 686 -5.46 -6.69 -18.37
CA GLY A 686 -5.50 -5.43 -19.11
C GLY A 686 -4.25 -4.55 -18.91
N ASP A 687 -3.26 -5.03 -18.15
CA ASP A 687 -1.95 -4.39 -18.00
C ASP A 687 -0.94 -5.05 -18.95
N VAL A 688 0.03 -4.27 -19.42
CA VAL A 688 1.07 -4.71 -20.34
C VAL A 688 2.38 -4.86 -19.57
N GLY A 689 2.99 -6.04 -19.72
CA GLY A 689 4.20 -6.44 -19.03
C GLY A 689 5.36 -6.73 -19.97
N GLN A 690 6.54 -6.82 -19.36
CA GLN A 690 7.76 -7.25 -20.00
C GLN A 690 8.49 -8.22 -19.08
N PHE A 691 8.94 -9.36 -19.62
CA PHE A 691 9.88 -10.23 -18.92
C PHE A 691 11.31 -9.84 -19.25
N ASP A 692 12.12 -9.70 -18.20
CA ASP A 692 13.56 -9.59 -18.34
C ASP A 692 14.21 -10.99 -18.38
N PRO A 693 15.51 -11.10 -18.75
CA PRO A 693 16.17 -12.41 -18.95
C PRO A 693 16.18 -13.35 -17.73
N ASP A 694 16.05 -12.84 -16.51
CA ASP A 694 15.96 -13.61 -15.26
C ASP A 694 14.51 -13.99 -14.89
N GLY A 695 13.53 -13.71 -15.76
CA GLY A 695 12.12 -14.02 -15.59
C GLY A 695 11.33 -13.05 -14.69
N VAL A 696 11.95 -11.96 -14.24
CA VAL A 696 11.26 -10.94 -13.44
C VAL A 696 10.39 -10.05 -14.33
N LEU A 697 9.21 -9.71 -13.82
CA LEU A 697 8.23 -8.89 -14.52
C LEU A 697 8.49 -7.38 -14.31
N ARG A 698 8.29 -6.60 -15.37
CA ARG A 698 8.08 -5.15 -15.33
C ARG A 698 6.69 -4.82 -15.85
N ILE A 699 6.02 -3.88 -15.21
CA ILE A 699 4.80 -3.28 -15.75
C ILE A 699 5.24 -2.10 -16.61
N ILE A 700 4.97 -2.18 -17.90
CA ILE A 700 5.38 -1.14 -18.86
C ILE A 700 4.21 -0.27 -19.28
N ASP A 701 2.99 -0.81 -19.28
CA ASP A 701 1.81 -0.07 -19.72
C ASP A 701 0.48 -0.60 -19.17
N ARG A 702 -0.62 0.10 -19.45
CA ARG A 702 -1.99 -0.40 -19.27
C ARG A 702 -2.81 -0.15 -20.52
N LYS A 703 -3.49 -1.17 -21.05
CA LYS A 703 -4.30 -1.06 -22.27
C LYS A 703 -5.31 0.10 -22.22
N LYS A 704 -5.90 0.33 -21.04
CA LYS A 704 -6.90 1.38 -20.82
C LYS A 704 -6.32 2.78 -20.56
N ASP A 705 -5.08 2.88 -20.10
CA ASP A 705 -4.41 4.18 -19.85
C ASP A 705 -3.57 4.63 -21.05
N LEU A 706 -3.38 3.75 -22.03
CA LEU A 706 -2.69 4.06 -23.26
C LEU A 706 -3.55 4.94 -24.16
N VAL A 707 -3.03 6.14 -24.42
CA VAL A 707 -3.62 7.05 -25.39
C VAL A 707 -2.79 6.99 -26.66
N LYS A 708 -3.47 6.71 -27.78
CA LYS A 708 -2.88 6.87 -29.10
C LYS A 708 -2.98 8.34 -29.50
N LEU A 709 -1.87 9.01 -29.71
CA LEU A 709 -1.83 10.36 -30.27
C LEU A 709 -2.01 10.33 -31.80
N GLU A 710 -2.24 11.49 -32.42
CA GLU A 710 -2.49 11.60 -33.86
C GLU A 710 -1.33 11.03 -34.71
N ARG A 711 -0.09 11.09 -34.21
CA ARG A 711 1.10 10.49 -34.85
C ARG A 711 1.11 8.96 -34.87
N GLY A 712 0.13 8.34 -34.23
CA GLY A 712 0.07 6.89 -34.03
C GLY A 712 0.92 6.38 -32.87
N GLU A 713 1.64 7.26 -32.18
CA GLU A 713 2.40 6.93 -30.97
C GLU A 713 1.44 6.66 -29.81
N TYR A 714 1.66 5.54 -29.11
CA TYR A 714 0.98 5.25 -27.85
C TYR A 714 1.79 5.84 -26.70
N ILE A 715 1.11 6.59 -25.82
CA ILE A 715 1.71 7.18 -24.62
C ILE A 715 1.05 6.66 -23.35
N SER A 716 1.87 6.46 -22.33
CA SER A 716 1.47 5.91 -21.03
C SER A 716 1.26 7.02 -20.00
N LEU A 717 0.01 7.46 -19.80
CA LEU A 717 -0.29 8.55 -18.87
C LEU A 717 0.11 8.23 -17.42
N GLY A 718 -0.15 6.99 -16.96
CA GLY A 718 0.19 6.57 -15.59
C GLY A 718 1.71 6.53 -15.33
N LYS A 719 2.51 6.14 -16.33
CA LYS A 719 3.98 6.17 -16.25
C LYS A 719 4.49 7.61 -16.13
N MET A 720 3.98 8.51 -16.97
CA MET A 720 4.30 9.94 -16.93
C MET A 720 4.00 10.52 -15.54
N GLU A 721 2.80 10.27 -15.01
CA GLU A 721 2.37 10.74 -13.69
C GLU A 721 3.25 10.21 -12.55
N SER A 722 3.62 8.92 -12.59
CA SER A 722 4.51 8.32 -11.59
C SER A 722 5.87 9.00 -11.55
N VAL A 723 6.47 9.30 -12.72
CA VAL A 723 7.77 9.95 -12.81
C VAL A 723 7.68 11.42 -12.40
N PHE A 724 6.69 12.15 -12.91
CA PHE A 724 6.58 13.59 -12.70
C PHE A 724 6.04 13.98 -11.33
N SER A 725 5.38 13.06 -10.61
CA SER A 725 5.02 13.26 -9.20
C SER A 725 6.23 13.47 -8.29
N GLY A 726 7.43 13.05 -8.72
CA GLY A 726 8.68 13.26 -7.98
C GLY A 726 9.38 14.59 -8.26
N VAL A 727 8.79 15.48 -9.07
CA VAL A 727 9.35 16.80 -9.38
C VAL A 727 9.14 17.76 -8.20
N GLU A 728 10.19 18.50 -7.84
CA GLU A 728 10.10 19.48 -6.76
C GLU A 728 9.10 20.59 -7.10
N GLY A 729 8.24 20.95 -6.13
CA GLY A 729 7.14 21.89 -6.34
C GLY A 729 5.87 21.28 -6.91
N VAL A 730 5.82 19.96 -7.16
CA VAL A 730 4.60 19.24 -7.56
C VAL A 730 3.99 18.52 -6.36
N ALA A 731 2.75 18.87 -6.00
CA ALA A 731 1.96 18.15 -4.99
C ALA A 731 1.15 17.01 -5.61
N ASN A 732 0.49 17.27 -6.74
CA ASN A 732 -0.23 16.28 -7.53
C ASN A 732 -0.11 16.63 -9.02
N ILE A 733 -0.17 15.62 -9.88
CA ILE A 733 -0.16 15.81 -11.33
C ILE A 733 -1.12 14.83 -11.99
N VAL A 734 -1.80 15.30 -13.04
CA VAL A 734 -2.53 14.46 -13.99
C VAL A 734 -2.02 14.78 -15.39
N CYS A 735 -1.68 13.73 -16.15
CA CYS A 735 -1.34 13.85 -17.56
C CYS A 735 -2.58 13.51 -18.39
N TYR A 736 -2.78 14.24 -19.48
CA TYR A 736 -3.90 14.05 -20.39
C TYR A 736 -3.39 13.99 -21.83
N GLY A 737 -3.99 13.10 -22.62
CA GLY A 737 -3.74 12.96 -24.04
C GLY A 737 -5.06 12.82 -24.80
N ASN A 738 -5.10 13.32 -26.03
CA ASN A 738 -6.24 13.19 -26.93
C ASN A 738 -5.77 12.60 -28.27
N SER A 739 -6.54 11.66 -28.82
CA SER A 739 -6.21 11.01 -30.09
C SER A 739 -6.25 11.92 -31.31
N SER A 740 -6.94 13.07 -31.23
CA SER A 740 -6.93 14.09 -32.26
C SER A 740 -5.80 15.12 -32.11
N LYS A 741 -4.88 14.92 -31.16
CA LYS A 741 -3.79 15.85 -30.85
C LYS A 741 -2.43 15.18 -30.97
N MET A 742 -1.43 15.99 -31.31
CA MET A 742 -0.05 15.54 -31.54
C MET A 742 0.75 15.32 -30.25
N ASP A 743 0.40 16.01 -29.16
CA ASP A 743 1.16 16.04 -27.91
C ASP A 743 0.26 15.85 -26.68
N SER A 744 0.85 15.47 -25.55
CA SER A 744 0.17 15.43 -24.25
C SER A 744 0.21 16.79 -23.54
N VAL A 745 -0.67 16.96 -22.55
CA VAL A 745 -0.73 18.13 -21.67
C VAL A 745 -0.86 17.68 -20.21
N ALA A 746 -0.58 18.56 -19.24
CA ALA A 746 -0.68 18.21 -17.83
C ALA A 746 -1.31 19.32 -16.98
N VAL A 747 -2.03 18.92 -15.93
CA VAL A 747 -2.49 19.80 -14.86
C VAL A 747 -1.71 19.46 -13.60
N VAL A 748 -1.14 20.48 -12.95
CA VAL A 748 -0.29 20.35 -11.77
C VAL A 748 -0.88 21.11 -10.60
N ILE A 749 -0.95 20.46 -9.45
CA ILE A 749 -1.15 21.12 -8.16
C ILE A 749 0.22 21.41 -7.57
N VAL A 750 0.48 22.65 -7.20
CA VAL A 750 1.80 23.08 -6.74
C VAL A 750 1.98 22.91 -5.24
N ASP A 751 3.17 22.50 -4.86
CA ASP A 751 3.64 22.54 -3.48
C ASP A 751 4.53 23.77 -3.29
N GLU A 752 3.98 24.80 -2.67
CA GLU A 752 4.67 26.09 -2.50
C GLU A 752 6.03 25.94 -1.79
N ALA A 753 6.13 25.02 -0.84
CA ALA A 753 7.37 24.76 -0.10
C ALA A 753 8.50 24.24 -1.00
N GLY A 754 8.17 23.63 -2.14
CA GLY A 754 9.12 23.11 -3.13
C GLY A 754 9.41 24.09 -4.28
N LEU A 755 8.72 25.23 -4.37
CA LEU A 755 9.02 26.23 -5.40
C LEU A 755 10.25 27.06 -5.01
N PRO A 756 11.07 27.55 -5.97
CA PRO A 756 12.10 28.55 -5.68
C PRO A 756 11.48 29.86 -5.18
N GLU A 757 12.18 30.56 -4.27
CA GLU A 757 11.72 31.84 -3.71
C GLU A 757 11.35 32.88 -4.77
N ALA A 758 12.09 32.91 -5.89
CA ALA A 758 11.84 33.82 -7.01
C ALA A 758 10.47 33.64 -7.71
N VAL A 759 9.86 32.45 -7.63
CA VAL A 759 8.54 32.14 -8.23
C VAL A 759 7.48 31.84 -7.17
N ARG A 760 7.84 31.88 -5.88
CA ARG A 760 6.86 31.81 -4.79
C ARG A 760 6.05 33.10 -4.77
N ARG A 761 4.74 32.95 -4.61
CA ARG A 761 3.79 34.07 -4.53
C ARG A 761 3.37 34.38 -3.09
N GLY A 762 3.72 33.53 -2.12
CA GLY A 762 3.20 33.65 -0.76
C GLY A 762 1.71 33.34 -0.68
N SER A 763 1.11 33.51 0.50
CA SER A 763 -0.32 33.23 0.71
C SER A 763 -1.29 34.24 0.09
N GLU A 764 -0.77 35.29 -0.55
CA GLU A 764 -1.55 36.42 -1.05
C GLU A 764 -2.19 36.11 -2.41
N ARG A 765 -1.52 35.39 -3.34
CA ARG A 765 -2.06 35.16 -4.70
C ARG A 765 -2.35 33.70 -5.05
N SER A 766 -3.46 33.47 -5.75
CA SER A 766 -3.80 32.16 -6.31
C SER A 766 -2.77 31.70 -7.33
N TYR A 767 -2.34 30.44 -7.21
CA TYR A 767 -1.47 29.79 -8.19
C TYR A 767 -2.24 29.30 -9.42
N ILE A 768 -3.58 29.30 -9.41
CA ILE A 768 -4.40 28.77 -10.50
C ILE A 768 -4.11 29.56 -11.79
N GLY A 769 -3.63 28.86 -12.82
CA GLY A 769 -3.28 29.45 -14.11
C GLY A 769 -1.99 30.30 -14.13
N ASP A 770 -1.18 30.33 -13.06
CA ASP A 770 0.06 31.13 -13.02
C ASP A 770 1.05 30.62 -14.10
N ARG A 771 1.33 31.50 -15.07
CA ARG A 771 2.16 31.19 -16.25
C ARG A 771 3.65 31.06 -15.92
N GLU A 772 4.15 31.82 -14.96
CA GLU A 772 5.57 31.75 -14.56
C GLU A 772 5.84 30.45 -13.83
N VAL A 773 4.94 30.07 -12.92
CA VAL A 773 5.03 28.79 -12.19
C VAL A 773 4.83 27.61 -13.15
N ALA A 774 3.87 27.69 -14.08
CA ALA A 774 3.68 26.68 -15.12
C ALA A 774 4.94 26.48 -15.97
N ALA A 775 5.61 27.58 -16.39
CA ALA A 775 6.84 27.51 -17.17
C ALA A 775 7.99 26.89 -16.38
N HIS A 776 8.13 27.25 -15.10
CA HIS A 776 9.14 26.68 -14.21
C HIS A 776 8.94 25.17 -14.04
N ILE A 777 7.73 24.74 -13.66
CA ILE A 777 7.40 23.32 -13.48
C ILE A 777 7.57 22.55 -14.80
N LYS A 778 7.15 23.10 -15.95
CA LYS A 778 7.36 22.48 -17.25
C LYS A 778 8.84 22.23 -17.54
N SER A 779 9.72 23.18 -17.22
CA SER A 779 11.18 23.02 -17.37
C SER A 779 11.71 21.87 -16.50
N MET A 780 11.23 21.79 -15.25
CA MET A 780 11.60 20.71 -14.33
C MET A 780 11.08 19.34 -14.79
N ILE A 781 9.85 19.26 -15.29
CA ILE A 781 9.29 18.05 -15.91
C ILE A 781 10.13 17.63 -17.11
N ALA A 782 10.53 18.55 -17.99
CA ALA A 782 11.37 18.24 -19.15
C ALA A 782 12.78 17.77 -18.76
N ALA A 783 13.34 18.30 -17.66
CA ALA A 783 14.59 17.80 -17.09
C ALA A 783 14.42 16.37 -16.55
N LYS A 784 13.36 16.13 -15.77
CA LYS A 784 13.06 14.81 -15.20
C LYS A 784 12.75 13.77 -16.28
N ALA A 785 12.08 14.16 -17.35
CA ALA A 785 11.80 13.28 -18.47
C ALA A 785 13.06 12.79 -19.18
N ARG A 786 14.05 13.69 -19.38
CA ARG A 786 15.36 13.33 -19.94
C ARG A 786 16.13 12.38 -19.03
N GLU A 787 16.10 12.62 -17.72
CA GLU A 787 16.70 11.72 -16.73
C GLU A 787 16.07 10.33 -16.75
N ALA A 788 14.74 10.27 -16.85
CA ALA A 788 13.96 9.03 -16.91
C ALA A 788 14.00 8.32 -18.28
N LYS A 789 14.68 8.92 -19.29
CA LYS A 789 14.85 8.38 -20.65
C LYS A 789 13.52 8.01 -21.33
N PHE A 790 12.52 8.89 -21.26
CA PHE A 790 11.30 8.72 -22.06
C PHE A 790 11.65 8.64 -23.56
N ALA A 791 11.03 7.68 -24.26
CA ALA A 791 11.37 7.36 -25.65
C ALA A 791 10.55 8.21 -26.63
N ASN A 792 9.31 8.53 -26.27
CA ASN A 792 8.39 9.25 -27.15
C ASN A 792 8.30 10.72 -26.76
N LYS A 793 8.33 11.62 -27.75
CA LYS A 793 8.18 13.07 -27.49
C LYS A 793 6.82 13.40 -26.89
N GLY A 794 5.79 12.63 -27.24
CA GLY A 794 4.44 12.75 -26.67
C GLY A 794 4.36 12.42 -25.18
N GLU A 795 5.37 11.76 -24.58
CA GLU A 795 5.44 11.50 -23.13
C GLU A 795 5.97 12.70 -22.32
N ILE A 796 6.28 13.82 -22.98
CA ILE A 796 6.65 15.09 -22.33
C ILE A 796 5.50 16.07 -22.55
N PRO A 797 4.78 16.50 -21.50
CA PRO A 797 3.68 17.45 -21.64
C PRO A 797 4.11 18.72 -22.37
N ALA A 798 3.49 19.01 -23.51
CA ALA A 798 3.76 20.20 -24.30
C ALA A 798 3.35 21.47 -23.56
N HIS A 799 2.29 21.41 -22.77
CA HIS A 799 1.82 22.52 -21.94
C HIS A 799 1.40 22.03 -20.55
N VAL A 800 1.58 22.90 -19.56
CA VAL A 800 1.25 22.67 -18.15
C VAL A 800 0.29 23.76 -17.68
N PHE A 801 -0.78 23.38 -17.02
CA PHE A 801 -1.69 24.29 -16.32
C PHE A 801 -1.54 24.10 -14.81
N ILE A 802 -1.50 25.19 -14.05
CA ILE A 802 -1.50 25.09 -12.59
C ILE A 802 -2.95 25.06 -12.09
N GLY A 803 -3.35 23.92 -11.52
CA GLY A 803 -4.70 23.69 -11.02
C GLY A 803 -4.97 24.21 -9.61
N GLY A 804 -3.94 24.71 -8.91
CA GLY A 804 -4.01 25.27 -7.56
C GLY A 804 -2.86 24.80 -6.67
N SER A 805 -2.95 25.09 -5.36
CA SER A 805 -1.92 24.72 -4.35
C SER A 805 -2.41 23.75 -3.27
N THR A 806 -3.68 23.32 -3.36
CA THR A 806 -4.28 22.37 -2.39
C THR A 806 -4.20 20.95 -2.95
N ALA A 807 -3.42 20.10 -2.27
CA ALA A 807 -3.25 18.71 -2.66
C ALA A 807 -4.59 17.94 -2.70
N TRP A 808 -4.74 17.03 -3.67
CA TRP A 808 -5.91 16.17 -3.76
C TRP A 808 -5.93 15.16 -2.61
N LEU A 809 -7.04 15.15 -1.88
CA LEU A 809 -7.32 14.21 -0.78
C LEU A 809 -8.57 13.37 -1.12
N PRO A 810 -8.81 12.22 -0.48
CA PRO A 810 -9.98 11.38 -0.79
C PRO A 810 -11.30 12.14 -0.67
N ALA A 811 -11.39 13.09 0.28
CA ALA A 811 -12.54 13.98 0.46
C ALA A 811 -12.85 14.85 -0.77
N SER A 812 -11.86 15.17 -1.61
CA SER A 812 -12.08 15.89 -2.87
C SER A 812 -12.79 15.05 -3.94
N GLY A 813 -12.86 13.73 -3.76
CA GLY A 813 -13.36 12.79 -4.77
C GLY A 813 -12.46 12.59 -5.99
N LEU A 814 -11.36 13.36 -6.12
CA LEU A 814 -10.41 13.29 -7.23
C LEU A 814 -9.38 12.16 -7.09
N VAL A 815 -9.19 11.66 -5.86
CA VAL A 815 -8.38 10.48 -5.55
C VAL A 815 -9.21 9.49 -4.74
N THR A 816 -8.88 8.21 -4.82
CA THR A 816 -9.49 7.13 -4.03
C THR A 816 -8.98 7.15 -2.59
N ALA A 817 -9.58 6.37 -1.69
CA ALA A 817 -9.09 6.22 -0.31
C ALA A 817 -7.64 5.69 -0.23
N SER A 818 -7.20 4.90 -1.21
CA SER A 818 -5.81 4.47 -1.35
C SER A 818 -4.90 5.49 -2.07
N MET A 819 -5.36 6.74 -2.22
CA MET A 819 -4.65 7.84 -2.87
C MET A 819 -4.34 7.64 -4.35
N LYS A 820 -5.05 6.73 -5.04
CA LYS A 820 -4.96 6.54 -6.49
C LYS A 820 -5.86 7.55 -7.22
N LEU A 821 -5.36 8.13 -8.32
CA LEU A 821 -6.10 9.08 -9.18
C LEU A 821 -7.42 8.50 -9.70
N GLN A 822 -8.54 9.22 -9.54
CA GLN A 822 -9.83 8.89 -10.17
C GLN A 822 -9.93 9.59 -11.54
N ARG A 823 -9.18 9.10 -12.54
CA ARG A 823 -8.95 9.75 -13.85
C ARG A 823 -10.21 10.39 -14.45
N LYS A 824 -11.32 9.65 -14.61
CA LYS A 824 -12.56 10.21 -15.18
C LYS A 824 -13.13 11.42 -14.42
N LYS A 825 -13.06 11.42 -13.09
CA LYS A 825 -13.55 12.55 -12.28
C LYS A 825 -12.62 13.74 -12.41
N VAL A 826 -11.31 13.50 -12.38
CA VAL A 826 -10.29 14.52 -12.62
C VAL A 826 -10.44 15.11 -14.02
N ASP A 827 -10.65 14.27 -15.02
CA ASP A 827 -10.75 14.72 -16.40
C ASP A 827 -12.01 15.56 -16.62
N ARG A 828 -13.14 15.16 -16.01
CA ARG A 828 -14.37 15.97 -16.02
C ARG A 828 -14.18 17.30 -15.30
N TYR A 829 -13.45 17.31 -14.19
CA TYR A 829 -13.20 18.53 -13.41
C TYR A 829 -12.29 19.52 -14.16
N TYR A 830 -11.27 19.02 -14.85
CA TYR A 830 -10.28 19.85 -15.58
C TYR A 830 -10.50 19.91 -17.10
N ASP A 831 -11.65 19.49 -17.62
CA ASP A 831 -11.96 19.47 -19.06
C ASP A 831 -11.70 20.83 -19.75
N ALA A 832 -12.12 21.93 -19.10
CA ALA A 832 -11.88 23.28 -19.60
C ALA A 832 -10.38 23.64 -19.65
N ALA A 833 -9.57 23.15 -18.70
CA ALA A 833 -8.13 23.34 -18.72
C ALA A 833 -7.45 22.55 -19.85
N TYR A 834 -7.88 21.32 -20.13
CA TYR A 834 -7.33 20.58 -21.27
C TYR A 834 -7.64 21.27 -22.59
N LYS A 835 -8.88 21.73 -22.78
CA LYS A 835 -9.27 22.51 -23.97
C LYS A 835 -8.44 23.78 -24.11
N PHE A 836 -8.23 24.52 -23.02
CA PHE A 836 -7.36 25.70 -23.02
C PHE A 836 -5.91 25.36 -23.40
N LEU A 837 -5.34 24.30 -22.82
CA LEU A 837 -3.97 23.88 -23.10
C LEU A 837 -3.76 23.43 -24.56
N TYR A 838 -4.80 22.91 -25.21
CA TYR A 838 -4.79 22.59 -26.64
C TYR A 838 -5.17 23.75 -27.57
N GLY A 839 -5.52 24.91 -27.01
CA GLY A 839 -5.96 26.09 -27.78
C GLY A 839 -7.42 26.04 -28.25
N ASP A 840 -8.21 25.09 -27.75
CA ASP A 840 -9.60 24.84 -28.16
C ASP A 840 -10.64 25.54 -27.24
N GLY A 841 -10.20 26.26 -26.20
CA GLY A 841 -11.09 26.87 -25.21
C GLY A 841 -10.51 28.09 -24.50
N PRO A 842 -11.34 28.88 -23.80
CA PRO A 842 -10.91 30.06 -23.05
C PRO A 842 -10.13 29.67 -21.77
N ASP A 843 -9.41 30.64 -21.20
CA ASP A 843 -8.68 30.46 -19.94
C ASP A 843 -9.65 30.11 -18.78
N PRO A 844 -9.54 28.92 -18.16
CA PRO A 844 -10.49 28.47 -17.15
C PRO A 844 -10.15 28.99 -15.75
N SER A 845 -9.09 29.79 -15.58
CA SER A 845 -8.54 30.11 -14.25
C SER A 845 -9.57 30.72 -13.30
N ALA A 846 -10.41 31.64 -13.78
CA ALA A 846 -11.47 32.26 -12.97
C ALA A 846 -12.57 31.25 -12.58
N ALA A 847 -12.99 30.39 -13.51
CA ALA A 847 -14.03 29.39 -13.25
C ALA A 847 -13.54 28.30 -12.29
N LEU A 848 -12.29 27.85 -12.43
CA LEU A 848 -11.67 26.87 -11.53
C LEU A 848 -11.38 27.46 -10.15
N ALA A 849 -11.04 28.74 -10.04
CA ALA A 849 -10.93 29.43 -8.76
C ALA A 849 -12.28 29.50 -8.03
N ALA A 850 -13.38 29.72 -8.76
CA ALA A 850 -14.72 29.73 -8.20
C ALA A 850 -15.27 28.33 -7.86
N ALA A 851 -14.86 27.30 -8.61
CA ALA A 851 -15.30 25.90 -8.43
C ALA A 851 -14.41 25.09 -7.47
N ALA A 852 -13.27 25.64 -7.05
CA ALA A 852 -12.39 24.99 -6.08
C ALA A 852 -13.21 24.63 -4.83
N PRO A 853 -13.20 23.36 -4.38
CA PRO A 853 -13.98 22.97 -3.23
C PRO A 853 -13.60 23.86 -2.04
N ALA A 854 -14.61 24.48 -1.42
CA ALA A 854 -14.42 25.21 -0.18
C ALA A 854 -13.64 24.30 0.77
N HIS A 855 -12.46 24.77 1.19
CA HIS A 855 -11.53 24.02 2.01
C HIS A 855 -12.26 23.38 3.20
N VAL A 856 -12.37 22.04 3.21
CA VAL A 856 -12.87 21.28 4.37
C VAL A 856 -11.79 21.22 5.44
#